data_AF-A0A6P8YP93-F1
#
_entry.id   AF-A0A6P8YP93-F1
#
_cell.length_a   1.000
_cell.length_b   1.000
_cell.length_c   1.000
_cell.angle_alpha   90.00
_cell.angle_beta   90.00
_cell.angle_gamma   90.00
#
_symmetry.space_group_name_H-M   'P 1'
#
loop_
_entity.id
_entity.type
_entity.pdbx_description
1 polymer ?
#
loop_
_entity_poly.entity_id
_entity_poly.type
_entity_poly.pdbx_seq_one_letter_code
_entity_poly.pdbx_strand_id
1 'polypeptide(L)'
;MGLGKMKGSLIFLAAAVLQASALVQSPPRIVKQPPTDELLFQVVTQQNENDKPFIIECEAEGEPAPKYRWIKNGKPFEWQAYDDRMSQQPGRGTLVITSPRDEDLGQYQCFAENEWGTATSNSVFVRKAELNSFKDEPTKTLSVTEGEPFHLTCQPPDGWPKPNVYWLIQNSDGVIKSINNSRMTLDPEGNLWFSNVTRHDASDEFAYACAATSVFRNEYKLGNRVLLNVLATGVSSAQNKHEPVRQYVSRKNEVAWRGKKVEMFCIFGGTPLPQIVWSKDGRQIQPSDRVTQGHYGKSLIIKHLTFEDEGAYTCEASNGVGSAKTYSINLQVLAVPYFTVEPDVKNAAEDETVTFRCEASGVPEPEIKWIHNGRPISEAPPNPRRKVTPNSITIEKLTKKDTGNYGCNATNSLGYVYKDVYVNVLALAPEITDPPKDEATVDGRTVSLTCRVFGAPKPEVKWIRGGLELTGGRYSVKESGDLEIRDVNFLDAGDYTCHATNKFGHAENTGSLAVKEHTRITNRPEDYEVAAGSTATFRCNAVSDSSLPLQIDWLNNGQPIDFDSEPRFVRSSDFSLIITKTTELDSGQYTCLASTDLDEDRASATLTVQDVPNAPRLKDSIVCNQRDAALSWQPTGDNRAPILRYTIQYNTSFTPDTWEVAFESVPSTDMTYTVAMSPWANYTFRIVAWNKIGPSVPSAHSAVCTTLPDVPYKNPDNVEGKGTEPNNLVITWTPMPEIEHNAPRFMYRVYWKRNIPGETWNSDDINDWHRNHLIIRNQPTFQEYLIKVVAINGKGEANVAPKEVIGYSGEDVPLQAPQNFTIEEVTSATSAMLSWNSVPPESVRGHFRGYKIQTWTEGDGPEKMREILVKGDIHRAMVTKFVAHSKNFARVLVHNDRFNGPPSDTLSFDTPEGVPGTVTSFEALPMGSSALYLIWKKPEHENGILTGYKIYYQVVKGTKVGTLMEREPHIHDPKATRAKLAGLEPNTKYRIHIKGTTRAGEGEGFFIEQKTRGSDSIPPDTPSFKWHRMPSDNGYAKIRVTWMPNLDGRPGSHFFVKYKLRGETIYEETPAETNEDFIILSGLRPGEVYEVKVVAVDGEFNTESHSEDVETFSVEGPIIQPKENVATAGWFIGMMLAIAFLLLVLIIVCIIKRNRGGKYAVHEREAAHGRHDYPEEPGFHEYSQPLDNKSHGRGSMGSDLKHEPESDADSMAEYGDGDTGRFTEDGSFIGLYGPGSKKRPQSEQPSPSAIATYV
;
A
#
# COMPACT_ATOMS: atom_id res chain seq x y z
N MET A 1 -36.07 -49.12 -4.87
CA MET A 1 -35.47 -49.82 -3.72
C MET A 1 -33.96 -49.60 -3.79
N GLY A 2 -33.22 -49.32 -2.72
CA GLY A 2 -33.69 -49.11 -1.34
C GLY A 2 -32.57 -49.22 -0.32
N LEU A 3 -31.80 -48.15 -0.12
CA LEU A 3 -30.81 -48.00 0.96
C LEU A 3 -30.67 -46.50 1.26
N GLY A 4 -30.39 -46.12 2.51
CA GLY A 4 -30.29 -44.71 2.87
C GLY A 4 -29.78 -44.47 4.28
N LYS A 5 -29.39 -43.20 4.52
CA LYS A 5 -28.90 -42.64 5.79
C LYS A 5 -27.67 -43.35 6.40
N MET A 6 -26.52 -42.71 6.22
CA MET A 6 -25.87 -42.11 7.39
C MET A 6 -25.32 -40.72 7.03
N LYS A 7 -25.38 -39.78 7.98
CA LYS A 7 -24.68 -38.50 7.92
C LYS A 7 -23.44 -38.62 8.81
N GLY A 8 -22.28 -38.17 8.34
CA GLY A 8 -21.06 -38.09 9.13
C GLY A 8 -19.98 -37.31 8.39
N SER A 9 -19.43 -36.30 9.04
CA SER A 9 -18.24 -35.50 8.74
C SER A 9 -17.62 -35.56 7.33
N LEU A 10 -17.73 -34.45 6.58
CA LEU A 10 -16.63 -33.90 5.76
C LEU A 10 -16.92 -32.45 5.33
N ILE A 11 -16.89 -31.54 6.31
CA ILE A 11 -16.68 -30.09 6.11
C ILE A 11 -15.65 -29.68 7.16
N PHE A 12 -14.39 -29.48 6.74
CA PHE A 12 -13.39 -28.57 7.32
C PHE A 12 -12.01 -28.84 6.69
N LEU A 13 -11.66 -28.07 5.65
CA LEU A 13 -10.25 -27.76 5.28
C LEU A 13 -10.20 -26.64 4.22
N ALA A 14 -10.74 -25.47 4.59
CA ALA A 14 -10.64 -24.21 3.83
C ALA A 14 -10.72 -22.98 4.76
N ALA A 15 -10.29 -23.13 6.01
CA ALA A 15 -10.48 -22.14 7.08
C ALA A 15 -9.32 -22.20 8.10
N ALA A 16 -8.10 -21.86 7.66
CA ALA A 16 -6.88 -21.94 8.48
C ALA A 16 -5.85 -20.82 8.20
N VAL A 17 -6.29 -19.65 7.74
CA VAL A 17 -5.44 -18.45 7.56
C VAL A 17 -6.16 -17.21 8.09
N LEU A 18 -6.66 -17.25 9.33
CA LEU A 18 -7.46 -16.14 9.88
C LEU A 18 -7.58 -16.09 11.43
N GLN A 19 -6.46 -16.16 12.18
CA GLN A 19 -6.49 -15.86 13.63
C GLN A 19 -5.11 -15.53 14.24
N ALA A 20 -4.57 -14.32 13.97
CA ALA A 20 -3.41 -13.78 14.72
C ALA A 20 -3.17 -12.25 14.61
N SER A 21 -4.18 -11.43 14.31
CA SER A 21 -4.00 -9.97 14.25
C SER A 21 -4.00 -9.37 15.66
N ALA A 22 -2.84 -9.36 16.31
CA ALA A 22 -2.66 -8.64 17.57
C ALA A 22 -2.69 -7.11 17.32
N LEU A 23 -3.43 -6.35 18.14
CA LEU A 23 -3.35 -4.89 18.07
C LEU A 23 -2.05 -4.41 18.73
N VAL A 24 -1.25 -3.70 17.95
CA VAL A 24 0.04 -3.16 18.36
C VAL A 24 -0.19 -1.91 19.19
N GLN A 25 -0.01 -2.01 20.51
CA GLN A 25 0.09 -0.83 21.37
C GLN A 25 1.05 0.20 20.78
N SER A 26 0.67 1.47 20.80
CA SER A 26 1.48 2.59 20.32
C SER A 26 1.09 3.92 20.98
N PRO A 27 2.06 4.80 21.25
CA PRO A 27 1.80 6.22 21.49
C PRO A 27 1.03 6.85 20.33
N PRO A 28 0.30 7.95 20.57
CA PRO A 28 -0.46 8.63 19.53
C PRO A 28 0.46 9.16 18.43
N ARG A 29 -0.08 9.27 17.22
CA ARG A 29 0.59 9.81 16.03
C ARG A 29 -0.40 10.64 15.26
N ILE A 30 -0.13 11.94 15.15
CA ILE A 30 -1.00 12.85 14.40
C ILE A 30 -0.82 12.59 12.89
N VAL A 31 -1.94 12.32 12.22
CA VAL A 31 -2.05 12.01 10.79
C VAL A 31 -2.68 13.14 9.98
N LYS A 32 -3.44 14.04 10.62
CA LYS A 32 -3.79 15.37 10.09
C LYS A 32 -3.56 16.44 11.14
N GLN A 33 -2.99 17.56 10.73
CA GLN A 33 -2.67 18.70 11.57
C GLN A 33 -2.87 19.99 10.78
N PRO A 34 -3.08 21.14 11.43
CA PRO A 34 -3.32 22.37 10.70
C PRO A 34 -2.03 22.83 9.98
N PRO A 35 -2.13 23.73 9.00
CA PRO A 35 -0.95 24.31 8.36
C PRO A 35 -0.07 25.07 9.37
N THR A 36 1.22 25.18 9.06
CA THR A 36 2.19 26.02 9.80
C THR A 36 2.00 27.51 9.57
N ASP A 37 1.30 27.87 8.48
CA ASP A 37 1.01 29.24 8.06
C ASP A 37 -0.27 29.75 8.78
N GLU A 38 -0.94 30.77 8.26
CA GLU A 38 -2.21 31.27 8.81
C GLU A 38 -3.45 30.67 8.12
N LEU A 39 -4.52 30.48 8.90
CA LEU A 39 -5.86 30.19 8.40
C LEU A 39 -6.71 31.45 8.46
N LEU A 40 -7.41 31.75 7.36
CA LEU A 40 -8.21 32.95 7.20
C LEU A 40 -9.70 32.62 7.16
N PHE A 41 -10.53 33.41 7.83
CA PHE A 41 -11.99 33.36 7.70
C PHE A 41 -12.58 34.70 7.24
N GLN A 42 -13.73 34.62 6.56
CA GLN A 42 -14.51 35.79 6.15
C GLN A 42 -15.55 36.09 7.22
N VAL A 43 -15.53 37.31 7.79
CA VAL A 43 -16.69 37.81 8.55
C VAL A 43 -17.66 38.44 7.56
N VAL A 44 -18.84 37.82 7.42
CA VAL A 44 -19.93 38.30 6.57
C VAL A 44 -20.74 39.34 7.36
N THR A 45 -20.82 40.57 6.86
CA THR A 45 -21.50 41.69 7.55
C THR A 45 -23.02 41.74 7.30
N GLN A 46 -23.60 40.68 6.74
CA GLN A 46 -25.04 40.54 6.52
C GLN A 46 -25.44 39.08 6.76
N GLN A 47 -26.58 38.86 7.43
CA GLN A 47 -27.07 37.52 7.75
C GLN A 47 -27.56 36.80 6.48
N ASN A 48 -26.92 35.69 6.11
CA ASN A 48 -27.37 34.76 5.07
C ASN A 48 -27.02 33.32 5.51
N GLU A 49 -27.95 32.37 5.32
CA GLU A 49 -27.96 31.07 6.00
C GLU A 49 -27.06 29.98 5.37
N ASN A 50 -25.91 30.34 4.79
CA ASN A 50 -25.07 29.44 3.99
C ASN A 50 -23.55 29.52 4.32
N ASP A 51 -23.20 29.77 5.58
CA ASP A 51 -21.79 29.73 6.02
C ASP A 51 -21.24 28.29 5.96
N LYS A 52 -20.15 28.09 5.20
CA LYS A 52 -19.32 26.90 5.34
C LYS A 52 -18.59 26.98 6.68
N PRO A 53 -18.60 25.93 7.53
CA PRO A 53 -17.91 25.99 8.80
C PRO A 53 -16.40 26.14 8.61
N PHE A 54 -15.78 26.96 9.44
CA PHE A 54 -14.34 27.12 9.50
C PHE A 54 -13.72 25.97 10.29
N ILE A 55 -12.84 25.20 9.66
CA ILE A 55 -12.31 23.95 10.21
C ILE A 55 -10.83 24.11 10.58
N ILE A 56 -10.45 23.61 11.75
CA ILE A 56 -9.07 23.51 12.20
C ILE A 56 -8.75 22.02 12.41
N GLU A 57 -8.09 21.40 11.43
CA GLU A 57 -7.87 19.95 11.39
C GLU A 57 -6.96 19.45 12.52
N CYS A 58 -7.36 18.35 13.16
CA CYS A 58 -6.51 17.54 14.03
C CYS A 58 -7.04 16.10 14.07
N GLU A 59 -6.29 15.14 13.53
CA GLU A 59 -6.64 13.72 13.57
C GLU A 59 -5.38 12.91 13.91
N ALA A 60 -5.51 11.92 14.79
CA ALA A 60 -4.42 11.08 15.28
C ALA A 60 -4.83 9.61 15.35
N GLU A 61 -3.91 8.74 14.94
CA GLU A 61 -3.91 7.32 15.22
C GLU A 61 -3.22 7.07 16.57
N GLY A 62 -3.43 5.91 17.19
CA GLY A 62 -2.78 5.53 18.44
C GLY A 62 -3.44 4.30 19.05
N GLU A 63 -2.69 3.54 19.84
CA GLU A 63 -3.19 2.33 20.49
C GLU A 63 -2.73 2.30 21.96
N PRO A 64 -3.43 2.96 22.92
CA PRO A 64 -4.85 3.30 22.86
C PRO A 64 -5.28 4.60 22.18
N ALA A 65 -6.58 4.87 22.27
CA ALA A 65 -7.23 5.95 21.57
C ALA A 65 -6.79 7.32 22.11
N PRO A 66 -6.38 8.27 21.24
CA PRO A 66 -6.02 9.60 21.69
C PRO A 66 -7.25 10.43 22.08
N LYS A 67 -7.25 10.95 23.31
CA LYS A 67 -8.10 12.06 23.73
C LYS A 67 -7.56 13.35 23.13
N TYR A 68 -8.44 14.30 22.83
CA TYR A 68 -8.02 15.55 22.19
C TYR A 68 -8.34 16.76 23.06
N ARG A 69 -7.30 17.55 23.34
CA ARG A 69 -7.43 18.85 24.00
C ARG A 69 -6.75 19.94 23.18
N TRP A 70 -7.30 21.14 23.26
CA TRP A 70 -6.78 22.31 22.54
C TRP A 70 -6.20 23.34 23.50
N ILE A 71 -5.23 24.09 22.99
CA ILE A 71 -4.86 25.39 23.55
C ILE A 71 -5.15 26.50 22.53
N LYS A 72 -5.57 27.65 23.05
CA LYS A 72 -5.73 28.90 22.31
C LYS A 72 -4.92 29.99 23.00
N ASN A 73 -4.10 30.72 22.25
CA ASN A 73 -3.22 31.78 22.74
C ASN A 73 -2.38 31.33 23.96
N GLY A 74 -1.88 30.09 23.95
CA GLY A 74 -1.06 29.50 25.01
C GLY A 74 -1.81 29.05 26.28
N LYS A 75 -3.15 29.06 26.29
CA LYS A 75 -3.99 28.62 27.42
C LYS A 75 -4.89 27.45 27.02
N PRO A 76 -5.27 26.55 27.96
CA PRO A 76 -6.31 25.56 27.72
C PRO A 76 -7.58 26.21 27.15
N PHE A 77 -8.20 25.55 26.19
CA PHE A 77 -9.33 26.09 25.43
C PHE A 77 -10.50 25.10 25.48
N GLU A 78 -11.47 25.38 26.35
CA GLU A 78 -12.71 24.61 26.48
C GLU A 78 -13.73 25.12 25.45
N TRP A 79 -13.83 24.42 24.32
CA TRP A 79 -14.62 24.82 23.15
C TRP A 79 -16.13 24.64 23.36
N GLN A 80 -16.52 23.74 24.26
CA GLN A 80 -17.90 23.42 24.63
C GLN A 80 -18.60 24.56 25.40
N ALA A 81 -17.85 25.56 25.87
CA ALA A 81 -18.38 26.72 26.59
C ALA A 81 -19.02 27.80 25.68
N TYR A 82 -19.06 27.56 24.36
CA TYR A 82 -19.41 28.56 23.34
C TYR A 82 -20.70 28.19 22.59
N ASP A 83 -21.86 28.52 23.16
CA ASP A 83 -23.24 28.50 22.59
C ASP A 83 -23.37 27.86 21.18
N ASP A 84 -23.36 26.52 21.11
CA ASP A 84 -23.60 25.63 19.94
C ASP A 84 -22.85 25.90 18.62
N ARG A 85 -22.03 26.94 18.56
CA ARG A 85 -21.37 27.49 17.36
C ARG A 85 -19.97 26.95 17.10
N MET A 86 -19.44 26.16 18.02
CA MET A 86 -18.13 25.55 17.93
C MET A 86 -18.16 24.15 18.51
N SER A 87 -17.80 23.17 17.69
CA SER A 87 -17.78 21.77 18.06
C SER A 87 -16.45 21.11 17.68
N GLN A 88 -16.21 19.94 18.23
CA GLN A 88 -15.15 19.04 17.83
C GLN A 88 -15.79 17.88 17.05
N GLN A 89 -15.25 17.51 15.90
CA GLN A 89 -15.74 16.35 15.13
C GLN A 89 -15.67 15.10 16.04
N PRO A 90 -16.78 14.40 16.34
CA PRO A 90 -16.78 13.57 17.54
C PRO A 90 -15.71 12.48 17.53
N GLY A 91 -14.94 12.46 18.61
CA GLY A 91 -13.76 11.64 18.78
C GLY A 91 -12.50 12.11 18.03
N ARG A 92 -12.60 12.80 16.88
CA ARG A 92 -11.44 13.43 16.23
C ARG A 92 -11.04 14.70 16.97
N GLY A 93 -9.81 15.18 16.80
CA GLY A 93 -9.38 16.46 17.37
C GLY A 93 -9.99 17.67 16.69
N THR A 94 -10.25 17.57 15.37
CA THR A 94 -10.68 18.64 14.47
C THR A 94 -11.78 19.54 15.03
N LEU A 95 -11.49 20.83 15.18
CA LEU A 95 -12.47 21.85 15.56
C LEU A 95 -13.24 22.35 14.33
N VAL A 96 -14.51 22.69 14.55
CA VAL A 96 -15.48 23.13 13.56
C VAL A 96 -16.21 24.36 14.12
N ILE A 97 -15.96 25.54 13.56
CA ILE A 97 -16.59 26.80 13.97
C ILE A 97 -17.65 27.17 12.92
N THR A 98 -18.93 27.08 13.28
CA THR A 98 -20.06 27.25 12.34
C THR A 98 -20.45 28.71 12.13
N SER A 99 -20.14 29.59 13.07
CA SER A 99 -20.33 31.05 12.94
C SER A 99 -19.11 31.79 13.50
N PRO A 100 -18.04 31.97 12.69
CA PRO A 100 -16.79 32.57 13.13
C PRO A 100 -16.91 34.06 13.47
N ARG A 101 -16.39 34.44 14.65
CA ARG A 101 -16.46 35.80 15.21
C ARG A 101 -15.07 36.35 15.48
N ASP A 102 -14.98 37.65 15.75
CA ASP A 102 -13.71 38.30 16.11
C ASP A 102 -13.12 37.75 17.44
N GLU A 103 -13.93 37.12 18.30
CA GLU A 103 -13.46 36.37 19.48
C GLU A 103 -12.82 35.00 19.14
N ASP A 104 -13.07 34.45 17.95
CA ASP A 104 -12.50 33.18 17.48
C ASP A 104 -11.06 33.35 16.95
N LEU A 105 -10.60 34.59 16.76
CA LEU A 105 -9.21 34.92 16.41
C LEU A 105 -8.19 34.42 17.45
N GLY A 106 -7.03 33.97 16.99
CA GLY A 106 -5.91 33.59 17.87
C GLY A 106 -5.02 32.48 17.32
N GLN A 107 -4.01 32.10 18.11
CA GLN A 107 -3.14 30.97 17.84
C GLN A 107 -3.72 29.69 18.45
N TYR A 108 -3.94 28.65 17.64
CA TYR A 108 -4.47 27.36 18.08
C TYR A 108 -3.39 26.27 18.02
N GLN A 109 -3.48 25.26 18.89
CA GLN A 109 -2.69 24.03 18.81
C GLN A 109 -3.45 22.87 19.48
N CYS A 110 -3.38 21.68 18.87
CA CYS A 110 -4.03 20.45 19.31
C CYS A 110 -3.02 19.51 19.97
N PHE A 111 -3.50 18.74 20.95
CA PHE A 111 -2.76 17.64 21.55
C PHE A 111 -3.63 16.39 21.55
N ALA A 112 -3.05 15.27 21.11
CA ALA A 112 -3.66 13.96 21.05
C ALA A 112 -2.97 13.06 22.09
N GLU A 113 -3.67 12.63 23.14
CA GLU A 113 -3.07 11.95 24.31
C GLU A 113 -3.73 10.61 24.66
N ASN A 114 -2.91 9.58 24.85
CA ASN A 114 -3.31 8.27 25.40
C ASN A 114 -2.41 7.92 26.59
N GLU A 115 -2.48 6.70 27.13
CA GLU A 115 -1.64 6.28 28.27
C GLU A 115 -0.12 6.24 27.95
N TRP A 116 0.22 6.02 26.67
CA TRP A 116 1.57 5.81 26.15
C TRP A 116 2.23 7.09 25.65
N GLY A 117 1.49 8.20 25.54
CA GLY A 117 2.10 9.48 25.19
C GLY A 117 1.12 10.59 24.83
N THR A 118 1.68 11.72 24.43
CA THR A 118 0.92 12.86 23.92
C THR A 118 1.60 13.46 22.70
N ALA A 119 1.00 13.24 21.54
CA ALA A 119 1.41 13.85 20.29
C ALA A 119 0.92 15.30 20.23
N THR A 120 1.69 16.18 19.63
CA THR A 120 1.35 17.61 19.47
C THR A 120 1.19 17.97 18.00
N SER A 121 0.22 18.80 17.65
CA SER A 121 0.07 19.28 16.27
C SER A 121 0.99 20.47 15.98
N ASN A 122 1.17 20.79 14.69
CA ASN A 122 1.43 22.17 14.26
C ASN A 122 0.53 23.17 15.02
N SER A 123 1.06 24.34 15.31
CA SER A 123 0.28 25.49 15.79
C SER A 123 -0.01 26.46 14.65
N VAL A 124 -1.24 26.95 14.59
CA VAL A 124 -1.78 27.72 13.46
C VAL A 124 -2.36 29.05 13.94
N PHE A 125 -2.18 30.12 13.17
CA PHE A 125 -2.79 31.43 13.44
C PHE A 125 -4.11 31.58 12.69
N VAL A 126 -5.21 31.73 13.44
CA VAL A 126 -6.55 32.00 12.92
C VAL A 126 -6.76 33.51 12.83
N ARG A 127 -7.02 34.01 11.61
CA ARG A 127 -7.16 35.43 11.28
C ARG A 127 -8.44 35.74 10.47
N LYS A 128 -8.85 36.99 10.53
CA LYS A 128 -9.94 37.57 9.73
C LYS A 128 -9.40 38.15 8.44
N ALA A 129 -10.10 37.93 7.33
CA ALA A 129 -9.83 38.60 6.07
C ALA A 129 -10.73 39.81 5.87
N GLU A 130 -10.17 40.91 5.33
CA GLU A 130 -10.88 42.19 5.15
C GLU A 130 -10.21 43.08 4.09
N LEU A 131 -10.99 43.99 3.51
CA LEU A 131 -10.52 45.06 2.61
C LEU A 131 -11.33 46.34 2.87
N ASN A 132 -10.66 47.36 3.43
CA ASN A 132 -11.28 48.64 3.67
C ASN A 132 -11.57 49.39 2.35
N SER A 133 -12.45 50.39 2.39
CA SER A 133 -12.69 51.28 1.25
C SER A 133 -11.60 52.37 1.17
N PHE A 134 -11.34 52.89 -0.03
CA PHE A 134 -10.56 54.12 -0.19
C PHE A 134 -11.22 55.30 0.56
N LYS A 135 -10.44 56.32 0.88
CA LYS A 135 -10.95 57.60 1.38
C LYS A 135 -11.57 58.37 0.22
N ASP A 136 -12.81 58.87 0.37
CA ASP A 136 -13.42 59.75 -0.64
C ASP A 136 -12.67 61.08 -0.73
N GLU A 137 -12.12 61.38 -1.91
CA GLU A 137 -11.51 62.68 -2.23
C GLU A 137 -12.00 63.18 -3.61
N PRO A 138 -12.16 64.50 -3.81
CA PRO A 138 -12.61 65.05 -5.09
C PRO A 138 -11.59 64.80 -6.22
N THR A 139 -12.08 64.76 -7.47
CA THR A 139 -11.22 64.57 -8.65
C THR A 139 -10.13 65.63 -8.72
N LYS A 140 -8.88 65.20 -8.83
CA LYS A 140 -7.69 66.07 -8.73
C LYS A 140 -7.03 66.28 -10.09
N THR A 141 -6.88 67.53 -10.52
CA THR A 141 -6.10 67.85 -11.73
C THR A 141 -4.66 68.16 -11.36
N LEU A 142 -3.70 67.46 -11.97
CA LEU A 142 -2.26 67.67 -11.80
C LEU A 142 -1.66 68.20 -13.12
N SER A 143 -0.83 69.24 -13.02
CA SER A 143 -0.15 69.81 -14.19
C SER A 143 1.31 69.37 -14.26
N VAL A 144 1.79 69.02 -15.46
CA VAL A 144 3.13 68.49 -15.71
C VAL A 144 3.63 68.92 -17.09
N THR A 145 4.93 69.12 -17.24
CA THR A 145 5.55 69.56 -18.51
C THR A 145 5.78 68.38 -19.46
N GLU A 146 5.52 68.57 -20.75
CA GLU A 146 5.79 67.55 -21.78
C GLU A 146 7.28 67.17 -21.82
N GLY A 147 7.58 65.86 -21.80
CA GLY A 147 8.93 65.30 -21.81
C GLY A 147 9.49 64.93 -20.44
N GLU A 148 8.92 65.47 -19.36
CA GLU A 148 9.36 65.23 -17.97
C GLU A 148 8.88 63.87 -17.43
N PRO A 149 9.62 63.23 -16.50
CA PRO A 149 9.14 62.11 -15.70
C PRO A 149 8.08 62.53 -14.68
N PHE A 150 7.07 61.69 -14.42
CA PHE A 150 5.98 61.99 -13.48
C PHE A 150 5.46 60.75 -12.74
N HIS A 151 4.59 60.93 -11.73
CA HIS A 151 3.90 59.81 -11.08
C HIS A 151 2.56 60.18 -10.45
N LEU A 152 1.71 59.17 -10.25
CA LEU A 152 0.44 59.25 -9.53
C LEU A 152 0.47 58.33 -8.30
N THR A 153 0.26 58.90 -7.12
CA THR A 153 0.21 58.17 -5.85
C THR A 153 -1.14 57.46 -5.68
N CYS A 154 -1.16 56.18 -5.28
CA CYS A 154 -2.41 55.43 -5.11
C CYS A 154 -3.02 55.56 -3.70
N GLN A 155 -2.22 55.38 -2.64
CA GLN A 155 -2.67 55.19 -1.26
C GLN A 155 -3.81 54.13 -1.15
N PRO A 156 -3.50 52.85 -1.44
CA PRO A 156 -4.49 51.77 -1.33
C PRO A 156 -4.98 51.62 0.12
N PRO A 157 -6.24 51.20 0.33
CA PRO A 157 -6.79 50.97 1.66
C PRO A 157 -6.16 49.75 2.34
N ASP A 158 -6.13 49.78 3.68
CA ASP A 158 -5.67 48.65 4.49
C ASP A 158 -6.55 47.40 4.30
N GLY A 159 -5.93 46.23 4.26
CA GLY A 159 -6.61 44.95 4.14
C GLY A 159 -5.68 43.77 4.42
N TRP A 160 -6.27 42.64 4.79
CA TRP A 160 -5.55 41.40 5.09
C TRP A 160 -6.17 40.21 4.33
N PRO A 161 -5.36 39.42 3.58
CA PRO A 161 -3.97 39.68 3.16
C PRO A 161 -3.82 41.02 2.39
N LYS A 162 -2.60 41.55 2.29
CA LYS A 162 -2.33 42.83 1.60
C LYS A 162 -3.01 42.84 0.22
N PRO A 163 -3.87 43.83 -0.10
CA PRO A 163 -4.60 43.83 -1.36
C PRO A 163 -3.68 44.02 -2.57
N ASN A 164 -4.11 43.47 -3.71
CA ASN A 164 -3.49 43.73 -5.01
C ASN A 164 -3.93 45.10 -5.49
N VAL A 165 -3.00 45.86 -6.10
CA VAL A 165 -3.21 47.26 -6.47
C VAL A 165 -2.91 47.46 -7.96
N TYR A 166 -3.77 48.19 -8.67
CA TYR A 166 -3.60 48.47 -10.09
C TYR A 166 -4.22 49.80 -10.50
N TRP A 167 -3.77 50.33 -11.64
CA TRP A 167 -4.29 51.58 -12.21
C TRP A 167 -5.07 51.33 -13.49
N LEU A 168 -6.09 52.16 -13.66
CA LEU A 168 -7.07 52.12 -14.72
C LEU A 168 -7.17 53.49 -15.37
N ILE A 169 -7.35 53.51 -16.69
CA ILE A 169 -7.85 54.69 -17.41
C ILE A 169 -9.36 54.55 -17.49
N GLN A 170 -10.08 55.49 -16.88
CA GLN A 170 -11.54 55.56 -16.93
C GLN A 170 -11.97 56.73 -17.80
N ASN A 171 -12.64 56.43 -18.91
CA ASN A 171 -13.23 57.44 -19.79
C ASN A 171 -14.40 58.19 -19.10
N SER A 172 -14.79 59.33 -19.66
CA SER A 172 -16.03 60.07 -19.35
C SER A 172 -17.24 59.15 -19.19
N ASP A 173 -17.34 58.16 -20.07
CA ASP A 173 -18.47 57.24 -20.20
C ASP A 173 -18.37 56.06 -19.22
N GLY A 174 -17.46 56.13 -18.24
CA GLY A 174 -17.21 55.10 -17.24
C GLY A 174 -16.38 53.91 -17.70
N VAL A 175 -16.19 53.73 -19.02
CA VAL A 175 -15.44 52.63 -19.64
C VAL A 175 -14.00 52.56 -19.10
N ILE A 176 -13.61 51.37 -18.67
CA ILE A 176 -12.33 51.08 -18.00
C ILE A 176 -11.36 50.43 -18.99
N LYS A 177 -10.13 50.95 -19.07
CA LYS A 177 -9.01 50.37 -19.84
C LYS A 177 -7.82 50.10 -18.93
N SER A 178 -7.20 48.93 -19.10
CA SER A 178 -5.94 48.58 -18.44
C SER A 178 -4.74 49.29 -19.08
N ILE A 179 -3.73 49.59 -18.28
CA ILE A 179 -2.54 50.33 -18.72
C ILE A 179 -1.46 49.34 -19.17
N ASN A 180 -1.23 49.24 -20.49
CA ASN A 180 -0.18 48.43 -21.09
C ASN A 180 0.70 49.31 -22.00
N ASN A 181 1.76 49.90 -21.44
CA ASN A 181 2.57 50.92 -22.09
C ASN A 181 3.98 50.93 -21.48
N SER A 182 5.04 50.81 -22.28
CA SER A 182 6.42 50.77 -21.80
C SER A 182 6.91 52.06 -21.11
N ARG A 183 6.23 53.20 -21.36
CA ARG A 183 6.46 54.44 -20.61
C ARG A 183 5.93 54.40 -19.18
N MET A 184 4.95 53.54 -18.89
CA MET A 184 4.22 53.51 -17.61
C MET A 184 4.59 52.26 -16.79
N THR A 185 4.64 52.37 -15.46
CA THR A 185 5.07 51.27 -14.58
C THR A 185 4.49 51.42 -13.18
N LEU A 186 4.12 50.30 -12.54
CA LEU A 186 3.68 50.27 -11.15
C LEU A 186 4.86 49.96 -10.22
N ASP A 187 4.87 50.53 -9.02
CA ASP A 187 5.79 50.17 -7.93
C ASP A 187 5.12 49.20 -6.90
N PRO A 188 5.87 48.61 -5.95
CA PRO A 188 5.34 47.74 -4.88
C PRO A 188 4.29 48.36 -3.95
N GLU A 189 4.21 49.68 -3.90
CA GLU A 189 3.22 50.47 -3.17
C GLU A 189 1.97 50.78 -4.03
N GLY A 190 2.00 50.44 -5.33
CA GLY A 190 0.90 50.58 -6.28
C GLY A 190 0.81 51.96 -6.94
N ASN A 191 1.85 52.78 -6.91
CA ASN A 191 1.88 54.09 -7.58
C ASN A 191 2.23 53.95 -9.07
N LEU A 192 1.62 54.78 -9.93
CA LEU A 192 1.84 54.75 -11.38
C LEU A 192 2.90 55.76 -11.78
N TRP A 193 4.07 55.27 -12.21
CA TRP A 193 5.20 56.06 -12.68
C TRP A 193 5.21 56.18 -14.20
N PHE A 194 5.46 57.39 -14.69
CA PHE A 194 5.57 57.75 -16.10
C PHE A 194 7.04 58.09 -16.37
N SER A 195 7.75 57.29 -17.16
CA SER A 195 9.15 57.54 -17.52
C SER A 195 9.31 58.86 -18.29
N ASN A 196 8.33 59.21 -19.13
CA ASN A 196 8.15 60.56 -19.65
C ASN A 196 6.67 60.80 -20.03
N VAL A 197 6.17 62.01 -19.75
CA VAL A 197 4.80 62.42 -20.06
C VAL A 197 4.73 63.05 -21.45
N THR A 198 3.67 62.71 -22.19
CA THR A 198 3.40 63.15 -23.56
C THR A 198 2.01 63.78 -23.63
N ARG A 199 1.69 64.56 -24.68
CA ARG A 199 0.33 65.10 -24.89
C ARG A 199 -0.78 64.05 -24.99
N HIS A 200 -0.45 62.78 -25.21
CA HIS A 200 -1.42 61.68 -25.25
C HIS A 200 -1.78 61.12 -23.87
N ASP A 201 -1.09 61.55 -22.80
CA ASP A 201 -1.37 61.15 -21.42
C ASP A 201 -2.35 62.11 -20.72
N ALA A 202 -2.85 63.13 -21.43
CA ALA A 202 -3.86 64.07 -20.96
C ALA A 202 -5.03 64.14 -21.94
N SER A 203 -6.24 64.17 -21.41
CA SER A 203 -7.48 64.44 -22.15
C SER A 203 -8.56 64.88 -21.16
N ASP A 204 -9.52 65.68 -21.62
CA ASP A 204 -10.76 65.94 -20.87
C ASP A 204 -11.70 64.71 -20.90
N GLU A 205 -11.44 63.74 -21.79
CA GLU A 205 -12.27 62.55 -22.01
C GLU A 205 -11.90 61.35 -21.11
N PHE A 206 -10.82 61.39 -20.33
CA PHE A 206 -10.45 60.31 -19.40
C PHE A 206 -9.69 60.78 -18.16
N ALA A 207 -9.85 60.04 -17.05
CA ALA A 207 -9.09 60.19 -15.82
C ALA A 207 -8.39 58.88 -15.45
N TYR A 208 -7.28 58.98 -14.73
CA TYR A 208 -6.61 57.85 -14.09
C TYR A 208 -7.28 57.57 -12.74
N ALA A 209 -7.52 56.30 -12.40
CA ALA A 209 -7.98 55.90 -11.08
C ALA A 209 -7.21 54.66 -10.60
N CYS A 210 -6.85 54.64 -9.32
CA CYS A 210 -6.29 53.45 -8.68
C CYS A 210 -7.41 52.54 -8.17
N ALA A 211 -7.19 51.23 -8.16
CA ALA A 211 -8.10 50.25 -7.58
C ALA A 211 -7.33 49.23 -6.72
N ALA A 212 -8.03 48.64 -5.76
CA ALA A 212 -7.53 47.60 -4.86
C ALA A 212 -8.47 46.40 -4.84
N THR A 213 -7.92 45.18 -4.83
CA THR A 213 -8.68 43.93 -4.75
C THR A 213 -8.17 42.98 -3.68
N SER A 214 -9.11 42.27 -3.05
CA SER A 214 -8.83 41.14 -2.15
C SER A 214 -9.25 39.86 -2.83
N VAL A 215 -8.26 39.07 -3.27
CA VAL A 215 -8.48 37.76 -3.91
C VAL A 215 -9.21 36.80 -2.98
N PHE A 216 -8.95 36.87 -1.67
CA PHE A 216 -9.56 35.99 -0.67
C PHE A 216 -11.05 36.30 -0.41
N ARG A 217 -11.50 37.55 -0.60
CA ARG A 217 -12.91 37.97 -0.44
C ARG A 217 -13.65 38.17 -1.77
N ASN A 218 -12.95 38.05 -2.91
CA ASN A 218 -13.41 38.49 -4.23
C ASN A 218 -13.95 39.94 -4.24
N GLU A 219 -13.33 40.81 -3.43
CA GLU A 219 -13.77 42.21 -3.27
C GLU A 219 -12.94 43.16 -4.12
N TYR A 220 -13.60 44.17 -4.68
CA TYR A 220 -13.04 45.26 -5.48
C TYR A 220 -13.41 46.61 -4.88
N LYS A 221 -12.43 47.50 -4.78
CA LYS A 221 -12.60 48.90 -4.37
C LYS A 221 -11.94 49.79 -5.42
N LEU A 222 -12.66 50.81 -5.89
CA LEU A 222 -12.13 51.86 -6.76
C LEU A 222 -11.81 53.10 -5.92
N GLY A 223 -10.66 53.72 -6.17
CA GLY A 223 -10.23 54.97 -5.54
C GLY A 223 -10.51 56.20 -6.39
N ASN A 224 -9.99 57.34 -5.93
CA ASN A 224 -10.30 58.66 -6.50
C ASN A 224 -9.70 58.86 -7.90
N ARG A 225 -10.32 59.75 -8.68
CA ARG A 225 -9.93 60.09 -10.05
C ARG A 225 -8.88 61.20 -10.09
N VAL A 226 -7.92 61.08 -11.01
CA VAL A 226 -6.87 62.06 -11.27
C VAL A 226 -6.81 62.41 -12.75
N LEU A 227 -6.88 63.70 -13.06
CA LEU A 227 -6.72 64.26 -14.41
C LEU A 227 -5.29 64.78 -14.58
N LEU A 228 -4.71 64.62 -15.77
CA LEU A 228 -3.42 65.22 -16.14
C LEU A 228 -3.63 66.40 -17.08
N ASN A 229 -2.88 67.48 -16.85
CA ASN A 229 -2.79 68.65 -17.72
C ASN A 229 -1.34 68.79 -18.21
N VAL A 230 -1.10 68.61 -19.51
CA VAL A 230 0.25 68.58 -20.08
C VAL A 230 0.64 69.93 -20.67
N LEU A 231 1.56 70.61 -20.00
CA LEU A 231 2.10 71.91 -20.39
C LEU A 231 3.13 71.73 -21.50
N ALA A 232 2.88 72.36 -22.66
CA ALA A 232 3.80 72.30 -23.79
C ALA A 232 5.05 73.19 -23.55
N THR A 233 6.25 72.65 -23.81
CA THR A 233 7.53 73.35 -23.59
C THR A 233 7.82 74.50 -24.56
N GLY A 234 7.09 74.59 -25.67
CA GLY A 234 7.36 75.55 -26.76
C GLY A 234 8.63 75.24 -27.58
N VAL A 235 9.38 74.20 -27.22
CA VAL A 235 10.63 73.76 -27.85
C VAL A 235 10.36 72.58 -28.80
N SER A 236 11.20 72.39 -29.82
CA SER A 236 11.05 71.26 -30.74
C SER A 236 11.27 69.91 -30.03
N SER A 237 10.53 68.88 -30.42
CA SER A 237 10.64 67.53 -29.82
C SER A 237 12.04 66.89 -29.98
N ALA A 238 12.82 67.32 -30.97
CA ALA A 238 14.22 66.91 -31.15
C ALA A 238 15.19 67.51 -30.12
N GLN A 239 14.80 68.61 -29.46
CA GLN A 239 15.59 69.31 -28.43
C GLN A 239 15.09 69.07 -27.01
N ASN A 240 13.86 68.57 -26.82
CA ASN A 240 13.29 68.24 -25.51
C ASN A 240 13.86 66.92 -24.96
N LYS A 241 15.18 66.91 -24.72
CA LYS A 241 15.97 65.75 -24.30
C LYS A 241 16.30 65.84 -22.81
N HIS A 242 16.09 64.74 -22.10
CA HIS A 242 16.24 64.62 -20.65
C HIS A 242 17.10 63.39 -20.32
N GLU A 243 18.12 63.57 -19.48
CA GLU A 243 18.95 62.48 -18.95
C GLU A 243 18.13 61.53 -18.06
N PRO A 244 18.64 60.31 -17.75
CA PRO A 244 17.93 59.35 -16.91
C PRO A 244 17.80 59.82 -15.44
N VAL A 245 16.57 60.15 -15.02
CA VAL A 245 16.24 60.54 -13.65
C VAL A 245 15.67 59.34 -12.88
N ARG A 246 16.23 59.06 -11.69
CA ARG A 246 15.75 57.99 -10.81
C ARG A 246 14.36 58.33 -10.26
N GLN A 247 13.39 57.48 -10.53
CA GLN A 247 12.01 57.64 -10.07
C GLN A 247 11.75 56.79 -8.82
N TYR A 248 11.84 55.47 -8.94
CA TYR A 248 11.67 54.52 -7.83
C TYR A 248 12.78 53.47 -7.88
N VAL A 249 13.25 53.03 -6.72
CA VAL A 249 14.15 51.87 -6.59
C VAL A 249 13.77 51.07 -5.35
N SER A 250 13.95 49.75 -5.41
CA SER A 250 13.88 48.87 -4.24
C SER A 250 14.82 49.33 -3.11
N ARG A 251 14.59 48.82 -1.90
CA ARG A 251 15.31 49.26 -0.70
C ARG A 251 16.79 48.89 -0.83
N LYS A 252 17.69 49.76 -0.32
CA LYS A 252 19.14 49.51 -0.40
C LYS A 252 19.53 48.17 0.25
N ASN A 253 18.81 47.79 1.31
CA ASN A 253 18.85 46.45 1.87
C ASN A 253 17.45 45.86 1.62
N GLU A 254 17.34 44.89 0.72
CA GLU A 254 16.07 44.23 0.38
C GLU A 254 16.06 42.83 1.00
N VAL A 255 14.93 42.43 1.57
CA VAL A 255 14.82 41.19 2.36
C VAL A 255 13.79 40.28 1.74
N ALA A 256 14.21 39.09 1.35
CA ALA A 256 13.37 38.11 0.67
C ALA A 256 13.49 36.72 1.31
N TRP A 257 12.68 35.77 0.84
CA TRP A 257 12.45 34.50 1.50
C TRP A 257 12.81 33.32 0.59
N ARG A 258 13.63 32.39 1.07
CA ARG A 258 14.02 31.16 0.37
C ARG A 258 12.79 30.42 -0.18
N GLY A 259 12.87 29.96 -1.43
CA GLY A 259 11.81 29.24 -2.14
C GLY A 259 10.64 30.08 -2.65
N LYS A 260 10.43 31.31 -2.14
CA LYS A 260 9.44 32.26 -2.66
C LYS A 260 10.00 33.02 -3.89
N LYS A 261 9.30 34.06 -4.36
CA LYS A 261 9.80 35.00 -5.39
C LYS A 261 10.25 36.32 -4.75
N VAL A 262 11.18 37.03 -5.39
CA VAL A 262 11.43 38.46 -5.17
C VAL A 262 11.29 39.20 -6.48
N GLU A 263 10.89 40.47 -6.42
CA GLU A 263 10.93 41.39 -7.55
C GLU A 263 11.57 42.70 -7.09
N MET A 264 12.75 42.99 -7.63
CA MET A 264 13.50 44.21 -7.33
C MET A 264 13.22 45.26 -8.40
N PHE A 265 12.88 46.48 -7.98
CA PHE A 265 12.47 47.55 -8.90
C PHE A 265 13.57 48.58 -9.11
N CYS A 266 13.67 49.06 -10.34
CA CYS A 266 14.57 50.13 -10.76
C CYS A 266 13.90 50.96 -11.87
N ILE A 267 12.98 51.84 -11.46
CA ILE A 267 12.20 52.68 -12.36
C ILE A 267 12.97 54.00 -12.58
N PHE A 268 13.23 54.29 -13.86
CA PHE A 268 13.85 55.53 -14.32
C PHE A 268 12.97 56.20 -15.38
N GLY A 269 13.03 57.53 -15.39
CA GLY A 269 12.44 58.38 -16.41
C GLY A 269 13.50 59.13 -17.21
N GLY A 270 13.12 59.69 -18.36
CA GLY A 270 14.01 60.37 -19.29
C GLY A 270 13.47 60.36 -20.71
N THR A 271 14.01 61.24 -21.56
CA THR A 271 13.60 61.38 -22.97
C THR A 271 14.87 61.48 -23.84
N PRO A 272 15.21 60.47 -24.67
CA PRO A 272 14.51 59.20 -24.90
C PRO A 272 14.44 58.29 -23.67
N LEU A 273 13.55 57.28 -23.73
CA LEU A 273 13.37 56.30 -22.65
C LEU A 273 14.70 55.66 -22.24
N PRO A 274 15.07 55.66 -20.93
CA PRO A 274 16.27 54.99 -20.47
C PRO A 274 16.20 53.47 -20.64
N GLN A 275 17.28 52.88 -21.18
CA GLN A 275 17.55 51.46 -21.07
C GLN A 275 18.15 51.19 -19.69
N ILE A 276 17.66 50.15 -19.00
CA ILE A 276 18.14 49.74 -17.68
C ILE A 276 18.94 48.45 -17.83
N VAL A 277 20.13 48.41 -17.22
CA VAL A 277 21.01 47.24 -17.17
C VAL A 277 21.11 46.79 -15.72
N TRP A 278 20.84 45.50 -15.49
CA TRP A 278 20.98 44.86 -14.18
C TRP A 278 22.27 44.03 -14.12
N SER A 279 23.01 44.16 -13.03
CA SER A 279 24.16 43.32 -12.72
C SER A 279 24.10 42.80 -11.27
N LYS A 280 24.75 41.67 -11.01
CA LYS A 280 24.99 41.14 -9.66
C LYS A 280 26.50 41.08 -9.45
N ASP A 281 26.99 41.64 -8.36
CA ASP A 281 28.41 41.61 -7.95
C ASP A 281 29.37 42.04 -9.10
N GLY A 282 28.95 43.04 -9.89
CA GLY A 282 29.68 43.59 -11.04
C GLY A 282 29.52 42.83 -12.37
N ARG A 283 28.76 41.73 -12.44
CA ARG A 283 28.50 40.95 -13.66
C ARG A 283 27.07 41.17 -14.16
N GLN A 284 26.90 41.52 -15.43
CA GLN A 284 25.58 41.71 -16.05
C GLN A 284 24.75 40.41 -15.98
N ILE A 285 23.50 40.53 -15.55
CA ILE A 285 22.59 39.39 -15.36
C ILE A 285 21.95 39.04 -16.71
N GLN A 286 22.07 37.77 -17.10
CA GLN A 286 21.39 37.23 -18.28
C GLN A 286 20.02 36.67 -17.91
N PRO A 287 18.96 36.91 -18.71
CA PRO A 287 17.64 36.32 -18.48
C PRO A 287 17.64 34.79 -18.54
N SER A 288 16.77 34.17 -17.75
CA SER A 288 16.51 32.72 -17.72
C SER A 288 15.10 32.45 -17.21
N ASP A 289 14.61 31.20 -17.29
CA ASP A 289 13.30 30.83 -16.75
C ASP A 289 13.12 31.17 -15.26
N ARG A 290 14.22 31.15 -14.49
CA ARG A 290 14.26 31.48 -13.05
C ARG A 290 14.44 32.98 -12.80
N VAL A 291 15.23 33.67 -13.62
CA VAL A 291 15.58 35.09 -13.47
C VAL A 291 15.09 35.88 -14.68
N THR A 292 13.94 36.52 -14.56
CA THR A 292 13.24 37.22 -15.65
C THR A 292 13.15 38.71 -15.38
N GLN A 293 13.27 39.55 -16.40
CA GLN A 293 13.02 41.00 -16.25
C GLN A 293 11.52 41.31 -16.45
N GLY A 294 10.93 42.02 -15.50
CA GLY A 294 9.57 42.56 -15.57
C GLY A 294 9.54 43.99 -16.10
N HIS A 295 8.34 44.49 -16.37
CA HIS A 295 8.06 45.89 -16.71
C HIS A 295 9.04 46.52 -17.73
N TYR A 296 9.31 45.83 -18.85
CA TYR A 296 10.24 46.27 -19.90
C TYR A 296 11.67 46.56 -19.40
N GLY A 297 12.17 45.78 -18.43
CA GLY A 297 13.51 45.91 -17.84
C GLY A 297 13.54 46.69 -16.51
N LYS A 298 12.43 47.33 -16.13
CA LYS A 298 12.33 48.16 -14.92
C LYS A 298 12.18 47.37 -13.61
N SER A 299 11.94 46.06 -13.68
CA SER A 299 12.08 45.16 -12.53
C SER A 299 12.84 43.89 -12.88
N LEU A 300 13.48 43.30 -11.87
CA LEU A 300 14.18 42.02 -11.94
C LEU A 300 13.48 41.03 -11.00
N ILE A 301 12.89 39.99 -11.58
CA ILE A 301 12.13 38.95 -10.88
C ILE A 301 13.01 37.70 -10.75
N ILE A 302 13.24 37.25 -9.52
CA ILE A 302 13.87 35.95 -9.25
C ILE A 302 12.80 35.03 -8.66
N LYS A 303 12.62 33.86 -9.29
CA LYS A 303 11.72 32.79 -8.84
C LYS A 303 12.51 31.78 -8.02
N HIS A 304 11.87 31.18 -7.01
CA HIS A 304 12.45 30.13 -6.16
C HIS A 304 13.84 30.51 -5.61
N LEU A 305 13.86 31.50 -4.73
CA LEU A 305 15.11 32.05 -4.17
C LEU A 305 15.95 31.00 -3.44
N THR A 306 17.25 31.05 -3.66
CA THR A 306 18.27 30.28 -2.93
C THR A 306 19.21 31.23 -2.18
N PHE A 307 20.06 30.72 -1.29
CA PHE A 307 21.09 31.56 -0.65
C PHE A 307 22.16 32.03 -1.65
N GLU A 308 22.33 31.34 -2.79
CA GLU A 308 23.18 31.79 -3.90
C GLU A 308 22.64 33.07 -4.59
N ASP A 309 21.37 33.43 -4.34
CA ASP A 309 20.80 34.70 -4.78
C ASP A 309 21.23 35.88 -3.88
N GLU A 310 21.76 35.69 -2.67
CA GLU A 310 22.28 36.80 -1.84
C GLU A 310 23.42 37.55 -2.52
N GLY A 311 23.47 38.88 -2.39
CA GLY A 311 24.56 39.71 -2.91
C GLY A 311 24.16 41.12 -3.34
N ALA A 312 25.10 41.84 -3.94
CA ALA A 312 24.92 43.22 -4.36
C ALA A 312 24.41 43.26 -5.81
N TYR A 313 23.09 43.35 -5.95
CA TYR A 313 22.48 43.73 -7.22
C TYR A 313 22.72 45.21 -7.45
N THR A 314 23.00 45.59 -8.70
CA THR A 314 23.03 46.99 -9.11
C THR A 314 22.26 47.19 -10.40
N CYS A 315 21.62 48.35 -10.51
CA CYS A 315 21.00 48.79 -11.75
C CYS A 315 21.57 50.14 -12.17
N GLU A 316 21.76 50.27 -13.48
CA GLU A 316 22.19 51.50 -14.14
C GLU A 316 21.23 51.82 -15.29
N ALA A 317 20.88 53.08 -15.46
CA ALA A 317 19.97 53.54 -16.50
C ALA A 317 20.68 54.54 -17.41
N SER A 318 20.65 54.30 -18.72
CA SER A 318 21.30 55.15 -19.72
C SER A 318 20.37 55.47 -20.88
N ASN A 319 20.54 56.64 -21.49
CA ASN A 319 19.94 56.98 -22.78
C ASN A 319 20.96 57.73 -23.64
N GLY A 320 20.59 58.08 -24.88
CA GLY A 320 21.44 58.88 -25.79
C GLY A 320 21.61 60.36 -25.40
N VAL A 321 21.49 60.68 -24.12
CA VAL A 321 21.72 62.01 -23.51
C VAL A 321 22.74 61.87 -22.37
N GLY A 322 22.57 60.89 -21.48
CA GLY A 322 23.49 60.62 -20.37
C GLY A 322 23.21 59.30 -19.64
N SER A 323 23.95 59.05 -18.56
CA SER A 323 23.80 57.89 -17.67
C SER A 323 23.53 58.31 -16.22
N ALA A 324 22.57 57.64 -15.59
CA ALA A 324 22.29 57.82 -14.18
C ALA A 324 23.40 57.24 -13.29
N LYS A 325 23.51 57.76 -12.07
CA LYS A 325 24.32 57.14 -11.02
C LYS A 325 23.75 55.76 -10.67
N THR A 326 24.59 54.73 -10.84
CA THR A 326 24.32 53.34 -10.47
C THR A 326 23.75 53.24 -9.05
N TYR A 327 22.66 52.49 -8.89
CA TYR A 327 22.07 52.22 -7.57
C TYR A 327 22.27 50.74 -7.20
N SER A 328 22.52 50.48 -5.91
CA SER A 328 22.79 49.14 -5.40
C SER A 328 21.72 48.70 -4.39
N ILE A 329 21.25 47.48 -4.57
CA ILE A 329 20.28 46.76 -3.75
C ILE A 329 21.01 45.52 -3.24
N ASN A 330 21.32 45.49 -1.95
CA ASN A 330 21.87 44.33 -1.28
C ASN A 330 20.72 43.40 -0.89
N LEU A 331 20.60 42.27 -1.60
CA LEU A 331 19.57 41.26 -1.33
C LEU A 331 20.04 40.31 -0.23
N GLN A 332 19.27 40.24 0.85
CA GLN A 332 19.41 39.22 1.89
C GLN A 332 18.28 38.19 1.76
N VAL A 333 18.61 36.91 1.82
CA VAL A 333 17.67 35.79 1.68
C VAL A 333 17.52 35.09 3.02
N LEU A 334 16.45 35.45 3.72
CA LEU A 334 16.05 34.82 4.97
C LEU A 334 15.33 33.49 4.70
N ALA A 335 15.29 32.64 5.72
CA ALA A 335 14.56 31.39 5.70
C ALA A 335 13.88 31.16 7.06
N VAL A 336 12.59 30.83 7.03
CA VAL A 336 12.00 30.07 8.14
C VAL A 336 12.77 28.76 8.34
N PRO A 337 12.77 28.17 9.54
CA PRO A 337 13.47 26.93 9.79
C PRO A 337 12.96 25.82 8.87
N TYR A 338 13.82 24.89 8.48
CA TYR A 338 13.46 23.68 7.76
C TYR A 338 14.39 22.53 8.18
N PHE A 339 13.88 21.30 8.22
CA PHE A 339 14.68 20.15 8.62
C PHE A 339 15.73 19.81 7.55
N THR A 340 16.95 19.53 8.00
CA THR A 340 18.04 18.88 7.24
C THR A 340 18.14 17.40 7.61
N VAL A 341 17.74 17.03 8.83
CA VAL A 341 17.52 15.65 9.28
C VAL A 341 16.21 15.63 10.06
N GLU A 342 15.19 14.95 9.57
CA GLU A 342 13.97 14.72 10.34
C GLU A 342 14.11 13.52 11.28
N PRO A 343 13.48 13.53 12.47
CA PRO A 343 13.36 12.34 13.30
C PRO A 343 12.33 11.36 12.70
N ASP A 344 12.62 10.05 12.81
CA ASP A 344 11.64 8.98 12.55
C ASP A 344 11.11 8.36 13.85
N VAL A 345 9.93 7.73 13.77
CA VAL A 345 9.42 6.82 14.80
C VAL A 345 10.36 5.64 15.04
N LYS A 346 10.39 5.12 16.28
CA LYS A 346 11.22 3.97 16.66
C LYS A 346 10.40 2.95 17.45
N ASN A 347 10.51 1.68 17.09
CA ASN A 347 10.13 0.56 17.96
C ASN A 347 11.45 -0.03 18.51
N ALA A 348 11.52 -0.28 19.81
CA ALA A 348 12.72 -0.81 20.47
C ALA A 348 12.31 -1.66 21.67
N ALA A 349 13.16 -2.60 22.07
CA ALA A 349 12.94 -3.35 23.29
C ALA A 349 13.30 -2.54 24.55
N GLU A 350 12.94 -3.05 25.73
CA GLU A 350 13.61 -2.62 26.95
C GLU A 350 15.13 -2.90 26.93
N ASP A 351 15.88 -2.22 27.80
CA ASP A 351 17.35 -2.22 27.93
C ASP A 351 18.14 -1.74 26.69
N GLU A 352 17.53 -1.66 25.51
CA GLU A 352 18.10 -1.01 24.32
C GLU A 352 18.28 0.50 24.50
N THR A 353 18.92 1.14 23.52
CA THR A 353 19.16 2.59 23.51
C THR A 353 18.60 3.20 22.23
N VAL A 354 17.56 4.03 22.34
CA VAL A 354 17.00 4.79 21.21
C VAL A 354 17.63 6.16 21.15
N THR A 355 17.96 6.60 19.93
CA THR A 355 18.33 7.99 19.62
C THR A 355 17.41 8.53 18.54
N PHE A 356 16.70 9.61 18.85
CA PHE A 356 16.11 10.48 17.84
C PHE A 356 17.14 11.55 17.47
N ARG A 357 17.35 11.77 16.18
CA ARG A 357 18.14 12.88 15.65
C ARG A 357 17.21 13.87 14.98
N CYS A 358 17.51 15.15 15.11
CA CYS A 358 16.79 16.21 14.46
C CYS A 358 17.77 17.34 14.15
N GLU A 359 17.88 17.73 12.89
CA GLU A 359 18.72 18.85 12.47
C GLU A 359 17.89 19.76 11.59
N ALA A 360 18.05 21.06 11.77
CA ALA A 360 17.31 22.07 11.04
C ALA A 360 18.21 23.26 10.74
N SER A 361 17.96 23.90 9.60
CA SER A 361 18.68 25.09 9.14
C SER A 361 17.66 26.21 8.86
N GLY A 362 18.11 27.45 8.94
CA GLY A 362 17.28 28.64 8.72
C GLY A 362 18.15 29.89 8.73
N VAL A 363 17.60 31.03 8.33
CA VAL A 363 18.31 32.31 8.40
C VAL A 363 17.35 33.36 8.96
N PRO A 364 17.48 33.79 10.23
CA PRO A 364 18.51 33.40 11.21
C PRO A 364 18.50 31.91 11.61
N GLU A 365 19.63 31.42 12.11
CA GLU A 365 19.81 30.02 12.51
C GLU A 365 18.79 29.61 13.60
N PRO A 366 18.14 28.43 13.49
CA PRO A 366 17.08 28.02 14.40
C PRO A 366 17.59 27.44 15.71
N GLU A 367 16.88 27.76 16.80
CA GLU A 367 17.05 27.09 18.08
C GLU A 367 16.20 25.81 18.08
N ILE A 368 16.84 24.65 18.23
CA ILE A 368 16.15 23.35 18.31
C ILE A 368 15.82 23.01 19.77
N LYS A 369 14.53 22.76 20.03
CA LYS A 369 13.96 22.42 21.34
C LYS A 369 13.15 21.13 21.24
N TRP A 370 13.42 20.21 22.16
CA TRP A 370 12.65 18.98 22.29
C TRP A 370 11.40 19.18 23.14
N ILE A 371 10.35 18.44 22.76
CA ILE A 371 9.08 18.28 23.46
C ILE A 371 8.96 16.79 23.81
N HIS A 372 8.45 16.46 24.99
CA HIS A 372 8.16 15.08 25.39
C HIS A 372 6.76 14.99 25.99
N ASN A 373 5.91 14.14 25.42
CA ASN A 373 4.48 14.01 25.76
C ASN A 373 3.80 15.38 25.95
N GLY A 374 3.76 16.17 24.86
CA GLY A 374 3.07 17.46 24.81
C GLY A 374 3.62 18.57 25.70
N ARG A 375 4.80 18.39 26.33
CA ARG A 375 5.43 19.39 27.20
C ARG A 375 6.87 19.69 26.77
N PRO A 376 7.38 20.92 26.94
CA PRO A 376 8.80 21.21 26.74
C PRO A 376 9.69 20.23 27.54
N ILE A 377 10.84 19.82 26.99
CA ILE A 377 11.69 18.80 27.62
C ILE A 377 12.21 19.22 29.02
N SER A 378 12.20 20.51 29.33
CA SER A 378 12.49 21.12 30.64
C SER A 378 11.38 20.96 31.67
N GLU A 379 10.13 20.73 31.23
CA GLU A 379 8.93 20.54 32.06
C GLU A 379 8.45 19.09 32.07
N ALA A 380 9.00 18.26 31.18
CA ALA A 380 8.79 16.83 31.15
C ALA A 380 9.40 16.15 32.41
N PRO A 381 8.84 15.01 32.87
CA PRO A 381 9.39 14.29 34.02
C PRO A 381 10.90 13.99 33.88
N PRO A 382 11.70 14.19 34.94
CA PRO A 382 13.14 13.99 34.89
C PRO A 382 13.46 12.50 34.72
N ASN A 383 14.30 12.19 33.73
CA ASN A 383 14.72 10.83 33.42
C ASN A 383 16.26 10.76 33.39
N PRO A 384 16.92 10.11 34.36
CA PRO A 384 18.39 10.10 34.46
C PRO A 384 19.07 9.32 33.32
N ARG A 385 18.31 8.55 32.54
CA ARG A 385 18.81 7.81 31.37
C ARG A 385 18.66 8.58 30.05
N ARG A 386 18.02 9.75 30.07
CA ARG A 386 17.71 10.56 28.89
C ARG A 386 18.73 11.68 28.71
N LYS A 387 19.64 11.52 27.75
CA LYS A 387 20.63 12.52 27.33
C LYS A 387 20.01 13.39 26.25
N VAL A 388 20.03 14.72 26.43
CA VAL A 388 19.42 15.68 25.52
C VAL A 388 20.47 16.66 25.02
N THR A 389 20.54 16.84 23.71
CA THR A 389 21.26 17.92 23.02
C THR A 389 20.26 18.62 22.08
N PRO A 390 20.58 19.78 21.47
CA PRO A 390 19.70 20.39 20.48
C PRO A 390 19.40 19.40 19.33
N ASN A 391 20.45 18.79 18.75
CA ASN A 391 20.31 17.94 17.56
C ASN A 391 19.88 16.48 17.85
N SER A 392 19.81 16.05 19.11
CA SER A 392 19.46 14.65 19.42
C SER A 392 18.94 14.44 20.83
N ILE A 393 18.03 13.49 20.97
CA ILE A 393 17.61 12.97 22.28
C ILE A 393 17.80 11.45 22.31
N THR A 394 18.64 11.01 23.24
CA THR A 394 19.03 9.61 23.44
C THR A 394 18.50 9.11 24.78
N ILE A 395 17.86 7.95 24.78
CA ILE A 395 17.34 7.30 25.99
C ILE A 395 18.06 5.96 26.10
N GLU A 396 18.93 5.83 27.10
CA GLU A 396 19.69 4.60 27.35
C GLU A 396 18.89 3.64 28.24
N LYS A 397 19.10 2.32 28.08
CA LYS A 397 18.47 1.27 28.90
C LYS A 397 16.96 1.47 29.04
N LEU A 398 16.24 1.38 27.91
CA LEU A 398 14.82 1.66 27.82
C LEU A 398 13.98 0.83 28.81
N THR A 399 12.86 1.43 29.23
CA THR A 399 11.82 0.83 30.08
C THR A 399 10.44 1.14 29.47
N LYS A 400 9.41 0.36 29.75
CA LYS A 400 8.02 0.57 29.28
C LYS A 400 7.47 1.98 29.66
N LYS A 401 8.09 2.66 30.63
CA LYS A 401 7.79 4.05 31.05
C LYS A 401 8.46 5.15 30.20
N ASP A 402 9.38 4.78 29.30
CA ASP A 402 9.99 5.70 28.33
C ASP A 402 9.24 5.76 27.00
N THR A 403 8.30 4.81 26.78
CA THR A 403 7.29 4.87 25.73
C THR A 403 6.61 6.24 25.77
N GLY A 404 6.62 6.93 24.64
CA GLY A 404 6.28 8.35 24.61
C GLY A 404 6.53 9.03 23.27
N ASN A 405 5.88 10.17 23.09
CA ASN A 405 6.08 11.10 22.00
C ASN A 405 7.26 12.02 22.30
N TYR A 406 8.08 12.22 21.27
CA TYR A 406 9.25 13.08 21.24
C TYR A 406 9.12 14.02 20.05
N GLY A 407 8.75 15.26 20.31
CA GLY A 407 8.62 16.30 19.28
C GLY A 407 9.92 17.07 19.12
N CYS A 408 10.39 17.22 17.89
CA CYS A 408 11.42 18.21 17.57
C CYS A 408 10.77 19.51 17.10
N ASN A 409 11.08 20.63 17.75
CA ASN A 409 10.66 21.98 17.34
C ASN A 409 11.90 22.83 17.04
N ALA A 410 12.06 23.30 15.80
CA ALA A 410 13.14 24.18 15.39
C ALA A 410 12.59 25.57 15.08
N THR A 411 12.95 26.59 15.87
CA THR A 411 12.33 27.92 15.82
C THR A 411 13.38 29.01 15.62
N ASN A 412 13.08 30.00 14.75
CA ASN A 412 13.84 31.25 14.68
C ASN A 412 12.88 32.46 14.82
N SER A 413 13.39 33.69 14.64
CA SER A 413 12.59 34.91 14.76
C SER A 413 11.54 35.12 13.66
N LEU A 414 11.40 34.17 12.72
CA LEU A 414 10.56 34.28 11.52
C LEU A 414 9.49 33.18 11.43
N GLY A 415 9.66 32.08 12.16
CA GLY A 415 8.79 30.91 12.09
C GLY A 415 9.42 29.69 12.77
N TYR A 416 8.81 28.53 12.59
CA TYR A 416 9.27 27.26 13.13
C TYR A 416 8.95 26.10 12.18
N VAL A 417 9.63 24.97 12.33
CA VAL A 417 9.15 23.66 11.86
C VAL A 417 9.10 22.67 12.99
N TYR A 418 8.14 21.76 12.90
CA TYR A 418 7.83 20.82 13.95
C TYR A 418 7.60 19.41 13.40
N LYS A 419 8.08 18.39 14.13
CA LYS A 419 7.88 16.99 13.81
C LYS A 419 7.70 16.18 15.10
N ASP A 420 6.52 15.59 15.27
CA ASP A 420 6.23 14.62 16.32
C ASP A 420 6.59 13.20 15.85
N VAL A 421 7.27 12.44 16.72
CA VAL A 421 7.53 11.01 16.56
C VAL A 421 7.37 10.32 17.91
N TYR A 422 7.35 8.99 17.94
CA TYR A 422 7.29 8.23 19.18
C TYR A 422 8.39 7.18 19.28
N VAL A 423 8.72 6.80 20.54
CA VAL A 423 9.30 5.50 20.85
C VAL A 423 8.22 4.60 21.43
N ASN A 424 8.08 3.41 20.86
CA ASN A 424 7.28 2.33 21.44
C ASN A 424 8.23 1.32 22.08
N VAL A 425 8.24 1.25 23.42
CA VAL A 425 9.10 0.31 24.14
C VAL A 425 8.36 -1.01 24.31
N LEU A 426 8.89 -2.03 23.66
CA LEU A 426 8.37 -3.38 23.64
C LEU A 426 8.93 -4.13 24.87
N ALA A 427 8.02 -4.59 25.73
CA ALA A 427 8.30 -5.31 26.99
C ALA A 427 7.68 -6.72 26.94
N LEU A 428 7.80 -7.36 25.78
CA LEU A 428 7.06 -8.55 25.41
C LEU A 428 7.77 -9.78 25.99
N ALA A 429 7.07 -10.54 26.84
CA ALA A 429 7.49 -11.88 27.22
C ALA A 429 7.68 -12.78 25.98
N PRO A 430 8.50 -13.85 26.06
CA PRO A 430 8.77 -14.72 24.93
C PRO A 430 7.49 -15.41 24.45
N GLU A 431 7.27 -15.40 23.15
CA GLU A 431 6.20 -16.11 22.46
C GLU A 431 6.84 -16.95 21.35
N ILE A 432 6.59 -18.26 21.32
CA ILE A 432 7.15 -19.14 20.30
C ILE A 432 6.19 -19.10 19.10
N THR A 433 6.55 -18.34 18.06
CA THR A 433 5.68 -18.02 16.91
C THR A 433 5.74 -19.07 15.80
N ASP A 434 6.83 -19.82 15.71
CA ASP A 434 6.94 -21.02 14.89
C ASP A 434 7.52 -22.14 15.78
N PRO A 435 6.67 -22.88 16.52
CA PRO A 435 7.13 -23.85 17.50
C PRO A 435 7.77 -25.08 16.85
N PRO A 436 8.53 -25.87 17.65
CA PRO A 436 8.98 -27.18 17.21
C PRO A 436 7.76 -28.06 16.93
N LYS A 437 7.61 -28.43 15.67
CA LYS A 437 6.64 -29.42 15.20
C LYS A 437 7.30 -30.79 15.22
N ASP A 438 6.48 -31.83 15.11
CA ASP A 438 6.97 -33.19 14.97
C ASP A 438 7.53 -33.37 13.55
N GLU A 439 8.85 -33.28 13.43
CA GLU A 439 9.57 -33.33 12.17
C GLU A 439 10.03 -34.76 11.85
N ALA A 440 9.78 -35.18 10.61
CA ALA A 440 10.21 -36.47 10.07
C ALA A 440 11.37 -36.25 9.09
N THR A 441 12.57 -36.67 9.49
CA THR A 441 13.76 -36.65 8.64
C THR A 441 14.29 -38.06 8.41
N VAL A 442 15.30 -38.22 7.55
CA VAL A 442 15.91 -39.53 7.27
C VAL A 442 17.38 -39.54 7.66
N ASP A 443 17.90 -40.72 7.99
CA ASP A 443 19.17 -40.89 8.69
C ASP A 443 20.39 -40.26 7.97
N GLY A 444 21.34 -39.75 8.75
CA GLY A 444 22.54 -39.06 8.25
C GLY A 444 22.29 -37.69 7.61
N ARG A 445 21.04 -37.29 7.32
CA ARG A 445 20.73 -35.89 6.97
C ARG A 445 20.92 -34.98 8.19
N THR A 446 21.07 -33.69 7.93
CA THR A 446 21.05 -32.65 8.98
C THR A 446 19.64 -32.10 9.08
N VAL A 447 19.06 -32.12 10.29
CA VAL A 447 17.72 -31.57 10.56
C VAL A 447 17.84 -30.22 11.28
N SER A 448 16.84 -29.36 11.11
CA SER A 448 16.75 -28.08 11.79
C SER A 448 15.36 -27.96 12.42
N LEU A 449 15.24 -28.34 13.69
CA LEU A 449 13.98 -28.21 14.43
C LEU A 449 13.65 -26.73 14.59
N THR A 450 12.49 -26.30 14.12
CA THR A 450 12.07 -24.90 14.19
C THR A 450 11.80 -24.50 15.64
N CYS A 451 12.32 -23.35 16.06
CA CYS A 451 11.79 -22.66 17.22
C CYS A 451 12.03 -21.17 17.06
N ARG A 452 11.14 -20.54 16.30
CA ARG A 452 11.23 -19.10 16.06
C ARG A 452 10.47 -18.39 17.15
N VAL A 453 11.16 -17.50 17.83
CA VAL A 453 10.65 -16.85 19.03
C VAL A 453 10.56 -15.35 18.82
N PHE A 454 9.49 -14.76 19.32
CA PHE A 454 9.25 -13.33 19.30
C PHE A 454 9.10 -12.83 20.73
N GLY A 455 9.91 -11.85 21.09
CA GLY A 455 9.91 -11.22 22.41
C GLY A 455 10.81 -9.99 22.38
N ALA A 456 10.62 -9.11 23.35
CA ALA A 456 11.36 -7.86 23.47
C ALA A 456 11.64 -7.57 24.95
N PRO A 457 12.89 -7.67 25.44
CA PRO A 457 14.13 -8.00 24.73
C PRO A 457 14.12 -9.35 23.99
N LYS A 458 14.96 -9.47 22.95
CA LYS A 458 15.14 -10.72 22.17
C LYS A 458 15.37 -11.89 23.15
N PRO A 459 14.51 -12.92 23.18
CA PRO A 459 14.64 -14.00 24.15
C PRO A 459 15.93 -14.80 23.95
N GLU A 460 16.54 -15.23 25.07
CA GLU A 460 17.57 -16.26 25.06
C GLU A 460 16.88 -17.62 24.85
N VAL A 461 17.17 -18.27 23.72
CA VAL A 461 16.62 -19.59 23.37
C VAL A 461 17.59 -20.68 23.79
N LYS A 462 17.15 -21.51 24.72
CA LYS A 462 17.84 -22.71 25.18
C LYS A 462 17.07 -23.93 24.72
N TRP A 463 17.76 -24.95 24.25
CA TRP A 463 17.13 -26.23 23.94
C TRP A 463 17.48 -27.24 25.02
N ILE A 464 16.46 -27.91 25.54
CA ILE A 464 16.55 -28.80 26.70
C ILE A 464 16.05 -30.19 26.28
N ARG A 465 16.83 -31.23 26.62
CA ARG A 465 16.44 -32.63 26.40
C ARG A 465 16.74 -33.44 27.65
N GLY A 466 15.70 -34.03 28.24
CA GLY A 466 15.81 -34.76 29.51
C GLY A 466 16.31 -33.93 30.70
N GLY A 467 16.03 -32.62 30.71
CA GLY A 467 16.46 -31.69 31.78
C GLY A 467 17.85 -31.07 31.61
N LEU A 468 18.59 -31.44 30.56
CA LEU A 468 19.93 -30.92 30.27
C LEU A 468 19.89 -29.93 29.11
N GLU A 469 20.57 -28.78 29.28
CA GLU A 469 20.73 -27.76 28.24
C GLU A 469 21.70 -28.24 27.16
N LEU A 470 21.26 -28.22 25.90
CA LEU A 470 22.01 -28.69 24.74
C LEU A 470 22.90 -27.59 24.17
N THR A 471 24.20 -27.62 24.51
CA THR A 471 25.18 -26.67 23.98
C THR A 471 26.40 -27.37 23.35
N GLY A 472 26.60 -27.16 22.04
CA GLY A 472 27.80 -27.55 21.31
C GLY A 472 27.83 -29.00 20.81
N GLY A 473 28.96 -29.38 20.18
CA GLY A 473 29.14 -30.69 19.55
C GLY A 473 28.36 -30.81 18.25
N ARG A 474 27.48 -31.81 18.13
CA ARG A 474 26.57 -32.00 16.98
C ARG A 474 25.32 -31.09 17.04
N TYR A 475 25.07 -30.44 18.17
CA TYR A 475 23.94 -29.55 18.41
C TYR A 475 24.37 -28.08 18.24
N SER A 476 23.62 -27.33 17.43
CA SER A 476 23.88 -25.91 17.16
C SER A 476 22.57 -25.12 17.12
N VAL A 477 22.29 -24.37 18.18
CA VAL A 477 21.19 -23.39 18.18
C VAL A 477 21.56 -22.22 17.26
N LYS A 478 20.73 -21.94 16.26
CA LYS A 478 20.90 -20.85 15.29
C LYS A 478 20.41 -19.52 15.89
N GLU A 479 20.84 -18.40 15.30
CA GLU A 479 20.39 -17.07 15.74
C GLU A 479 18.87 -16.84 15.61
N SER A 480 18.20 -17.63 14.76
CA SER A 480 16.73 -17.67 14.62
C SER A 480 16.00 -18.34 15.80
N GLY A 481 16.73 -19.05 16.67
CA GLY A 481 16.20 -19.93 17.72
C GLY A 481 16.10 -21.41 17.30
N ASP A 482 16.19 -21.71 15.99
CA ASP A 482 16.08 -23.08 15.46
C ASP A 482 17.27 -23.96 15.91
N LEU A 483 17.03 -25.21 16.32
CA LEU A 483 18.09 -26.17 16.67
C LEU A 483 18.51 -26.99 15.45
N GLU A 484 19.74 -26.79 14.99
CA GLU A 484 20.37 -27.69 14.02
C GLU A 484 21.02 -28.88 14.72
N ILE A 485 20.67 -30.09 14.26
CA ILE A 485 21.29 -31.34 14.68
C ILE A 485 21.94 -31.97 13.45
N ARG A 486 23.27 -32.10 13.50
CA ARG A 486 24.08 -32.65 12.40
C ARG A 486 24.33 -34.13 12.60
N ASP A 487 24.37 -34.87 11.48
CA ASP A 487 24.56 -36.33 11.48
C ASP A 487 23.52 -37.03 12.37
N VAL A 488 22.24 -36.83 12.01
CA VAL A 488 21.09 -37.28 12.81
C VAL A 488 21.03 -38.81 12.80
N ASN A 489 21.01 -39.40 14.00
CA ASN A 489 20.88 -40.83 14.19
C ASN A 489 19.76 -41.16 15.19
N PHE A 490 19.40 -42.43 15.33
CA PHE A 490 18.25 -42.87 16.14
C PHE A 490 18.37 -42.55 17.65
N LEU A 491 19.57 -42.36 18.20
CA LEU A 491 19.75 -41.90 19.60
C LEU A 491 19.46 -40.40 19.77
N ASP A 492 19.29 -39.66 18.68
CA ASP A 492 18.82 -38.27 18.67
C ASP A 492 17.29 -38.17 18.64
N ALA A 493 16.54 -39.27 18.50
CA ALA A 493 15.07 -39.24 18.49
C ALA A 493 14.45 -38.88 19.86
N GLY A 494 13.19 -38.43 19.83
CA GLY A 494 12.40 -38.05 21.01
C GLY A 494 12.29 -36.53 21.21
N ASP A 495 11.84 -36.14 22.40
CA ASP A 495 11.41 -34.76 22.70
C ASP A 495 12.57 -33.76 22.89
N TYR A 496 12.44 -32.61 22.21
CA TYR A 496 13.31 -31.44 22.37
C TYR A 496 12.47 -30.24 22.81
N THR A 497 12.64 -29.83 24.06
CA THR A 497 11.97 -28.64 24.61
C THR A 497 12.75 -27.41 24.22
N CYS A 498 12.19 -26.58 23.35
CA CYS A 498 12.68 -25.23 23.13
C CYS A 498 12.18 -24.35 24.27
N HIS A 499 13.08 -23.81 25.10
CA HIS A 499 12.80 -22.92 26.22
C HIS A 499 13.37 -21.53 25.92
N ALA A 500 12.49 -20.59 25.62
CA ALA A 500 12.81 -19.19 25.36
C ALA A 500 12.56 -18.33 26.60
N THR A 501 13.55 -17.56 27.02
CA THR A 501 13.49 -16.74 28.25
C THR A 501 13.81 -15.28 27.99
N ASN A 502 13.12 -14.37 28.67
CA ASN A 502 13.59 -13.00 28.87
C ASN A 502 13.11 -12.46 30.23
N LYS A 503 13.45 -11.22 30.56
CA LYS A 503 13.12 -10.62 31.88
C LYS A 503 11.61 -10.44 32.17
N PHE A 504 10.73 -10.67 31.19
CA PHE A 504 9.28 -10.58 31.32
C PHE A 504 8.57 -11.93 31.39
N GLY A 505 9.27 -13.03 31.14
CA GLY A 505 8.70 -14.37 31.25
C GLY A 505 9.50 -15.42 30.51
N HIS A 506 8.92 -16.61 30.43
CA HIS A 506 9.43 -17.71 29.63
C HIS A 506 8.29 -18.30 28.81
N ALA A 507 8.66 -18.84 27.65
CA ALA A 507 7.84 -19.75 26.89
C ALA A 507 8.66 -20.99 26.62
N GLU A 508 8.10 -22.15 26.92
CA GLU A 508 8.60 -23.41 26.39
C GLU A 508 7.56 -24.04 25.46
N ASN A 509 8.03 -24.89 24.55
CA ASN A 509 7.23 -25.80 23.73
C ASN A 509 8.13 -26.94 23.22
N THR A 510 7.56 -28.12 22.99
CA THR A 510 8.31 -29.37 22.80
C THR A 510 7.78 -30.17 21.61
N GLY A 511 8.59 -30.25 20.56
CA GLY A 511 8.36 -31.10 19.39
C GLY A 511 9.24 -32.34 19.40
N SER A 512 8.75 -33.41 18.80
CA SER A 512 9.40 -34.73 18.78
C SER A 512 10.14 -34.95 17.45
N LEU A 513 11.44 -35.27 17.50
CA LEU A 513 12.19 -35.63 16.28
C LEU A 513 12.00 -37.12 15.95
N ALA A 514 11.42 -37.40 14.78
CA ALA A 514 11.34 -38.74 14.21
C ALA A 514 12.37 -38.93 13.09
N VAL A 515 13.13 -40.03 13.17
CA VAL A 515 14.11 -40.43 12.14
C VAL A 515 13.55 -41.64 11.40
N LYS A 516 13.39 -41.50 10.08
CA LYS A 516 12.73 -42.42 9.15
C LYS A 516 13.72 -42.93 8.09
N GLU A 517 13.24 -43.77 7.18
CA GLU A 517 14.02 -44.33 6.07
C GLU A 517 13.80 -43.53 4.77
N HIS A 518 14.86 -43.39 3.98
CA HIS A 518 14.93 -42.51 2.81
C HIS A 518 14.19 -43.08 1.58
N THR A 519 13.44 -42.24 0.83
CA THR A 519 12.90 -42.71 -0.46
C THR A 519 14.06 -43.05 -1.38
N ARG A 520 13.99 -44.24 -1.95
CA ARG A 520 15.00 -44.77 -2.85
C ARG A 520 14.30 -45.62 -3.89
N ILE A 521 14.72 -45.53 -5.14
CA ILE A 521 14.48 -46.61 -6.09
C ILE A 521 15.28 -47.81 -5.55
N THR A 522 14.58 -48.68 -4.84
CA THR A 522 15.12 -49.80 -4.07
C THR A 522 15.31 -51.05 -4.92
N ASN A 523 14.42 -51.26 -5.92
CA ASN A 523 14.77 -51.98 -7.13
C ASN A 523 15.08 -50.94 -8.21
N ARG A 524 16.36 -50.65 -8.44
CA ARG A 524 16.78 -49.94 -9.65
C ARG A 524 16.55 -50.86 -10.86
N PRO A 525 16.15 -50.34 -12.04
CA PRO A 525 16.59 -50.97 -13.28
C PRO A 525 18.11 -51.13 -13.22
N GLU A 526 18.58 -52.36 -13.36
CA GLU A 526 19.99 -52.76 -13.42
C GLU A 526 20.27 -53.44 -14.76
N ASP A 527 21.54 -53.40 -15.22
CA ASP A 527 21.92 -53.97 -16.51
C ASP A 527 21.59 -55.47 -16.55
N TYR A 528 20.57 -55.84 -17.33
CA TYR A 528 19.85 -57.10 -17.18
C TYR A 528 20.43 -58.18 -18.11
N GLU A 529 21.29 -59.06 -17.59
CA GLU A 529 21.81 -60.22 -18.33
C GLU A 529 20.85 -61.43 -18.23
N VAL A 530 20.01 -61.69 -19.24
CA VAL A 530 18.93 -62.69 -19.20
C VAL A 530 19.04 -63.77 -20.29
N ALA A 531 18.91 -65.05 -19.93
CA ALA A 531 18.95 -66.16 -20.90
C ALA A 531 17.95 -65.99 -22.07
N ALA A 532 18.37 -66.33 -23.29
CA ALA A 532 17.65 -65.99 -24.53
C ALA A 532 16.21 -66.57 -24.59
N GLY A 533 15.27 -65.80 -25.15
CA GLY A 533 13.87 -66.21 -25.29
C GLY A 533 13.04 -66.15 -24.00
N SER A 534 13.63 -65.66 -22.91
CA SER A 534 12.94 -65.38 -21.64
C SER A 534 12.07 -64.11 -21.75
N THR A 535 11.66 -63.56 -20.61
CA THR A 535 11.06 -62.22 -20.52
C THR A 535 12.04 -61.31 -19.81
N ALA A 536 12.29 -60.11 -20.36
CA ALA A 536 12.96 -59.06 -19.62
C ALA A 536 11.93 -58.36 -18.75
N THR A 537 12.34 -58.04 -17.53
CA THR A 537 11.57 -57.13 -16.69
C THR A 537 12.54 -56.16 -16.07
N PHE A 538 12.60 -54.97 -16.65
CA PHE A 538 13.18 -53.83 -15.97
C PHE A 538 12.23 -53.49 -14.83
N ARG A 539 12.62 -53.93 -13.63
CA ARG A 539 11.87 -53.62 -12.42
C ARG A 539 12.18 -52.19 -12.02
N CYS A 540 11.14 -51.54 -11.52
CA CYS A 540 11.32 -50.31 -10.78
C CYS A 540 10.27 -50.27 -9.70
N ASN A 541 10.77 -50.41 -8.49
CA ASN A 541 10.01 -50.25 -7.28
C ASN A 541 10.87 -49.32 -6.43
N ALA A 542 10.34 -48.19 -6.03
CA ALA A 542 10.87 -47.50 -4.87
C ALA A 542 10.17 -48.04 -3.62
N VAL A 543 10.79 -47.79 -2.47
CA VAL A 543 10.03 -47.65 -1.22
C VAL A 543 10.44 -46.37 -0.53
N SER A 544 9.53 -45.92 0.32
CA SER A 544 9.64 -44.85 1.28
C SER A 544 9.23 -45.40 2.65
N ASP A 545 9.14 -44.54 3.66
CA ASP A 545 8.34 -44.90 4.83
C ASP A 545 6.91 -45.32 4.40
N SER A 546 6.41 -46.38 5.02
CA SER A 546 5.05 -46.90 4.91
C SER A 546 3.92 -45.87 5.06
N SER A 547 4.19 -44.71 5.67
CA SER A 547 3.23 -43.61 5.81
C SER A 547 3.19 -42.63 4.62
N LEU A 548 4.05 -42.78 3.61
CA LEU A 548 4.18 -41.84 2.48
C LEU A 548 3.71 -42.49 1.15
N PRO A 549 2.94 -41.76 0.30
CA PRO A 549 2.48 -42.27 -0.99
C PRO A 549 3.57 -42.13 -2.07
N LEU A 550 3.61 -43.10 -3.00
CA LEU A 550 4.68 -43.26 -3.97
C LEU A 550 4.15 -43.37 -5.42
N GLN A 551 4.80 -42.69 -6.37
CA GLN A 551 4.54 -42.77 -7.82
C GLN A 551 5.77 -43.25 -8.60
N ILE A 552 5.57 -43.95 -9.73
CA ILE A 552 6.63 -44.56 -10.57
C ILE A 552 6.25 -44.49 -12.08
N ASP A 553 7.18 -44.03 -12.93
CA ASP A 553 7.01 -43.92 -14.41
C ASP A 553 8.30 -44.26 -15.20
N TRP A 554 8.18 -44.52 -16.52
CA TRP A 554 9.26 -45.09 -17.37
C TRP A 554 9.53 -44.37 -18.70
N LEU A 555 10.81 -44.41 -19.12
CA LEU A 555 11.32 -43.91 -20.39
C LEU A 555 12.12 -45.00 -21.14
N ASN A 556 12.05 -45.02 -22.47
CA ASN A 556 12.89 -45.81 -23.37
C ASN A 556 13.80 -44.84 -24.16
N ASN A 557 15.12 -44.98 -24.03
CA ASN A 557 16.13 -44.10 -24.65
C ASN A 557 15.81 -42.59 -24.49
N GLY A 558 15.24 -42.20 -23.35
CA GLY A 558 14.89 -40.81 -23.01
C GLY A 558 13.50 -40.31 -23.43
N GLN A 559 12.70 -41.10 -24.16
CA GLN A 559 11.30 -40.75 -24.48
C GLN A 559 10.31 -41.52 -23.58
N PRO A 560 9.16 -40.92 -23.19
CA PRO A 560 8.10 -41.63 -22.49
C PRO A 560 7.59 -42.83 -23.27
N ILE A 561 7.32 -43.94 -22.58
CA ILE A 561 6.75 -45.14 -23.19
C ILE A 561 5.23 -45.00 -23.23
N ASP A 562 4.65 -44.97 -24.43
CA ASP A 562 3.22 -45.18 -24.61
C ASP A 562 2.92 -46.70 -24.53
N PHE A 563 2.09 -47.07 -23.57
CA PHE A 563 1.72 -48.46 -23.28
C PHE A 563 0.46 -48.92 -24.01
N ASP A 564 -0.33 -48.00 -24.58
CA ASP A 564 -1.58 -48.34 -25.26
C ASP A 564 -1.36 -48.71 -26.75
N SER A 565 -0.17 -48.44 -27.32
CA SER A 565 0.13 -48.66 -28.74
C SER A 565 1.10 -49.81 -29.09
N GLU A 566 1.94 -50.32 -28.18
CA GLU A 566 2.86 -51.45 -28.44
C GLU A 566 2.66 -52.62 -27.43
N PRO A 567 1.91 -53.68 -27.81
CA PRO A 567 1.40 -54.69 -26.85
C PRO A 567 2.45 -55.69 -26.31
N ARG A 568 3.73 -55.59 -26.70
CA ARG A 568 4.83 -56.38 -26.10
C ARG A 568 5.44 -55.73 -24.86
N PHE A 569 5.28 -54.41 -24.75
CA PHE A 569 5.81 -53.58 -23.67
C PHE A 569 4.69 -53.34 -22.67
N VAL A 570 4.71 -54.05 -21.55
CA VAL A 570 3.59 -54.09 -20.60
C VAL A 570 4.01 -53.41 -19.31
N ARG A 571 3.29 -52.34 -18.91
CA ARG A 571 3.38 -51.81 -17.55
C ARG A 571 2.63 -52.75 -16.60
N SER A 572 3.39 -53.36 -15.70
CA SER A 572 2.88 -54.23 -14.64
C SER A 572 2.11 -53.43 -13.57
N SER A 573 1.32 -54.12 -12.74
CA SER A 573 0.54 -53.51 -11.65
C SER A 573 1.40 -52.97 -10.50
N ASP A 574 2.67 -53.36 -10.42
CA ASP A 574 3.70 -52.80 -9.55
C ASP A 574 4.52 -51.69 -10.24
N PHE A 575 4.03 -51.20 -11.37
CA PHE A 575 4.65 -50.20 -12.26
C PHE A 575 5.92 -50.65 -13.00
N SER A 576 6.45 -51.86 -12.76
CA SER A 576 7.59 -52.42 -13.50
C SER A 576 7.34 -52.55 -15.02
N LEU A 577 8.39 -52.40 -15.82
CA LEU A 577 8.37 -52.52 -17.28
C LEU A 577 8.71 -53.95 -17.72
N ILE A 578 7.73 -54.64 -18.33
CA ILE A 578 7.89 -56.01 -18.83
C ILE A 578 8.02 -56.01 -20.37
N ILE A 579 9.08 -56.64 -20.89
CA ILE A 579 9.33 -56.85 -22.32
C ILE A 579 9.34 -58.36 -22.58
N THR A 580 8.28 -58.89 -23.17
CA THR A 580 8.08 -60.35 -23.28
C THR A 580 8.74 -60.95 -24.53
N LYS A 581 9.30 -62.17 -24.37
CA LYS A 581 10.05 -62.93 -25.41
C LYS A 581 11.28 -62.17 -25.94
N THR A 582 12.27 -62.01 -25.08
CA THR A 582 13.51 -61.26 -25.39
C THR A 582 14.28 -61.84 -26.55
N THR A 583 14.65 -60.94 -27.45
CA THR A 583 15.56 -61.17 -28.56
C THR A 583 16.81 -60.31 -28.40
N GLU A 584 17.85 -60.59 -29.17
CA GLU A 584 19.08 -59.78 -29.17
C GLU A 584 18.83 -58.32 -29.64
N LEU A 585 17.69 -58.04 -30.28
CA LEU A 585 17.27 -56.72 -30.77
C LEU A 585 16.61 -55.84 -29.70
N ASP A 586 16.13 -56.39 -28.58
CA ASP A 586 15.52 -55.60 -27.50
C ASP A 586 16.59 -54.92 -26.60
N SER A 587 17.87 -55.07 -26.96
CA SER A 587 19.06 -54.52 -26.28
C SER A 587 19.17 -53.00 -26.42
N GLY A 588 18.84 -52.25 -25.36
CA GLY A 588 18.92 -50.78 -25.31
C GLY A 588 18.79 -50.25 -23.88
N GLN A 589 18.79 -48.92 -23.70
CA GLN A 589 18.73 -48.29 -22.37
C GLN A 589 17.30 -47.87 -21.96
N TYR A 590 16.90 -48.29 -20.76
CA TYR A 590 15.61 -48.01 -20.14
C TYR A 590 15.80 -47.30 -18.80
N THR A 591 14.94 -46.32 -18.49
CA THR A 591 15.07 -45.44 -17.33
C THR A 591 13.77 -45.39 -16.54
N CYS A 592 13.86 -45.48 -15.22
CA CYS A 592 12.77 -45.27 -14.30
C CYS A 592 12.97 -44.00 -13.45
N LEU A 593 11.84 -43.36 -13.11
CA LEU A 593 11.71 -42.28 -12.15
C LEU A 593 10.71 -42.70 -11.06
N ALA A 594 11.03 -42.47 -9.79
CA ALA A 594 10.10 -42.69 -8.68
C ALA A 594 10.21 -41.60 -7.62
N SER A 595 9.08 -41.25 -6.99
CA SER A 595 9.02 -40.08 -6.10
C SER A 595 7.94 -40.21 -5.02
N THR A 596 8.25 -39.68 -3.84
CA THR A 596 7.26 -39.27 -2.82
C THR A 596 7.14 -37.74 -2.77
N ASP A 597 6.45 -37.23 -1.77
CA ASP A 597 6.39 -35.82 -1.38
C ASP A 597 7.61 -35.32 -0.59
N LEU A 598 8.48 -36.22 -0.09
CA LEU A 598 9.70 -35.85 0.67
C LEU A 598 11.02 -36.03 -0.11
N ASP A 599 11.10 -37.01 -1.03
CA ASP A 599 12.23 -37.15 -1.96
C ASP A 599 11.91 -37.93 -3.25
N GLU A 600 12.68 -37.63 -4.31
CA GLU A 600 12.69 -38.37 -5.59
C GLU A 600 14.02 -39.13 -5.79
N ASP A 601 13.96 -40.20 -6.60
CA ASP A 601 15.13 -40.95 -7.02
C ASP A 601 14.96 -41.47 -8.47
N ARG A 602 16.06 -41.73 -9.17
CA ARG A 602 16.09 -42.02 -10.62
C ARG A 602 17.21 -43.00 -11.00
N ALA A 603 16.95 -43.87 -11.99
CA ALA A 603 17.86 -44.96 -12.35
C ALA A 603 17.67 -45.47 -13.79
N SER A 604 18.74 -45.98 -14.43
CA SER A 604 18.76 -46.41 -15.83
C SER A 604 19.59 -47.68 -16.04
N ALA A 605 19.24 -48.52 -17.02
CA ALA A 605 19.91 -49.79 -17.31
C ALA A 605 19.76 -50.33 -18.75
N THR A 606 20.53 -51.38 -19.07
CA THR A 606 20.83 -51.93 -20.41
C THR A 606 20.62 -53.45 -20.48
N LEU A 607 20.10 -54.02 -21.57
CA LEU A 607 19.74 -55.47 -21.67
C LEU A 607 20.82 -56.34 -22.38
N THR A 608 21.17 -57.53 -21.84
CA THR A 608 22.18 -58.53 -22.36
C THR A 608 21.79 -60.00 -22.00
N VAL A 609 22.59 -61.09 -22.23
CA VAL A 609 22.12 -62.53 -22.25
C VAL A 609 23.19 -63.66 -21.90
N GLN A 610 23.06 -64.57 -20.84
CA GLN A 610 24.07 -65.64 -20.40
C GLN A 610 23.56 -67.03 -19.78
N ASP A 611 24.42 -67.97 -19.24
CA ASP A 611 24.19 -69.47 -18.99
C ASP A 611 24.95 -70.23 -17.78
N VAL A 612 24.60 -71.50 -17.39
CA VAL A 612 24.90 -72.30 -16.11
C VAL A 612 25.88 -73.54 -16.15
N PRO A 613 26.41 -74.10 -15.01
CA PRO A 613 27.53 -75.08 -14.94
C PRO A 613 27.19 -76.54 -14.45
N ASN A 614 28.22 -77.41 -14.34
CA ASN A 614 28.12 -78.86 -14.04
C ASN A 614 28.65 -79.30 -12.63
N ALA A 615 28.35 -80.55 -12.21
CA ALA A 615 28.41 -81.03 -10.81
C ALA A 615 29.69 -81.74 -10.31
N PRO A 616 29.96 -81.75 -8.97
CA PRO A 616 31.14 -82.35 -8.33
C PRO A 616 30.89 -83.73 -7.66
N ARG A 617 31.96 -84.38 -7.15
CA ARG A 617 31.91 -85.73 -6.53
C ARG A 617 32.72 -85.86 -5.22
N LEU A 618 32.12 -86.47 -4.19
CA LEU A 618 32.67 -86.66 -2.83
C LEU A 618 33.57 -87.93 -2.68
N LYS A 619 34.27 -88.07 -1.55
CA LYS A 619 34.98 -89.30 -1.10
C LYS A 619 34.37 -89.90 0.19
N ASP A 620 34.62 -91.19 0.43
CA ASP A 620 33.74 -92.04 1.26
C ASP A 620 34.04 -92.15 2.77
N SER A 621 34.89 -91.31 3.40
CA SER A 621 35.16 -91.38 4.87
C SER A 621 35.54 -90.04 5.52
N ILE A 622 35.07 -89.80 6.76
CA ILE A 622 35.10 -88.50 7.48
C ILE A 622 35.32 -88.65 9.01
N VAL A 623 35.50 -87.55 9.78
CA VAL A 623 35.86 -87.54 11.23
C VAL A 623 35.09 -86.45 12.04
N CYS A 624 34.71 -86.71 13.31
CA CYS A 624 34.02 -85.81 14.28
C CYS A 624 34.76 -85.67 15.64
N ASN A 625 34.57 -84.55 16.34
CA ASN A 625 35.05 -84.21 17.70
C ASN A 625 33.94 -83.54 18.57
N GLN A 626 34.27 -83.12 19.80
CA GLN A 626 33.33 -82.41 20.72
C GLN A 626 32.91 -80.99 20.28
N ARG A 627 33.68 -80.35 19.39
CA ARG A 627 33.38 -79.01 18.86
C ARG A 627 33.59 -78.86 17.35
N ASP A 628 34.11 -79.88 16.63
CA ASP A 628 34.41 -79.79 15.18
C ASP A 628 34.40 -81.14 14.38
N ALA A 629 34.51 -81.12 13.02
CA ALA A 629 34.48 -82.29 12.09
C ALA A 629 35.04 -82.02 10.64
N ALA A 630 35.46 -83.02 9.82
CA ALA A 630 36.22 -82.81 8.52
C ALA A 630 35.93 -83.74 7.27
N LEU A 631 36.12 -83.26 6.00
CA LEU A 631 35.51 -83.76 4.70
C LEU A 631 36.40 -83.67 3.39
N SER A 632 36.03 -84.22 2.18
CA SER A 632 36.80 -84.15 0.85
C SER A 632 36.10 -84.46 -0.55
N TRP A 633 36.47 -83.87 -1.73
CA TRP A 633 35.77 -83.96 -3.08
C TRP A 633 36.56 -83.61 -4.43
N GLN A 634 35.90 -83.45 -5.63
CA GLN A 634 36.41 -83.08 -7.01
C GLN A 634 35.39 -82.41 -8.04
N PRO A 635 35.81 -81.61 -9.07
CA PRO A 635 34.96 -80.82 -10.06
C PRO A 635 34.61 -81.40 -11.47
N THR A 636 33.80 -80.63 -12.24
CA THR A 636 33.59 -80.74 -13.72
C THR A 636 33.78 -79.44 -14.56
N GLY A 637 32.75 -78.68 -15.00
CA GLY A 637 32.87 -77.60 -16.04
C GLY A 637 31.73 -76.54 -16.15
N ASP A 638 31.85 -75.50 -17.00
CA ASP A 638 31.43 -74.11 -16.65
C ASP A 638 30.46 -73.27 -17.55
N ASN A 639 30.46 -73.36 -18.89
CA ASN A 639 29.57 -72.64 -19.83
C ASN A 639 29.56 -71.08 -19.80
N ARG A 640 30.63 -70.44 -20.31
CA ARG A 640 30.78 -68.95 -20.40
C ARG A 640 30.73 -68.18 -19.06
N ALA A 641 30.58 -68.88 -17.95
CA ALA A 641 30.57 -68.36 -16.59
C ALA A 641 31.41 -69.30 -15.70
N PRO A 642 32.62 -68.92 -15.26
CA PRO A 642 33.58 -69.84 -14.64
C PRO A 642 33.11 -70.39 -13.28
N ILE A 643 33.50 -71.61 -12.92
CA ILE A 643 33.23 -72.19 -11.58
C ILE A 643 34.04 -71.44 -10.52
N LEU A 644 33.35 -70.90 -9.53
CA LEU A 644 33.92 -69.97 -8.53
C LEU A 644 34.24 -70.65 -7.19
N ARG A 645 33.35 -71.54 -6.71
CA ARG A 645 33.40 -72.08 -5.33
C ARG A 645 32.66 -73.40 -5.16
N TYR A 646 32.90 -74.03 -4.01
CA TYR A 646 32.07 -75.09 -3.46
C TYR A 646 31.38 -74.66 -2.16
N THR A 647 30.27 -75.33 -1.83
CA THR A 647 29.54 -75.15 -0.57
C THR A 647 29.57 -76.45 0.22
N ILE A 648 29.83 -76.37 1.53
CA ILE A 648 29.62 -77.45 2.50
C ILE A 648 28.39 -77.12 3.34
N GLN A 649 27.48 -78.09 3.51
CA GLN A 649 26.24 -77.96 4.29
C GLN A 649 26.24 -78.86 5.53
N TYR A 650 25.43 -78.53 6.55
CA TYR A 650 25.09 -79.35 7.73
C TYR A 650 23.59 -79.24 8.10
N ASN A 651 23.11 -79.98 9.09
CA ASN A 651 21.77 -79.83 9.71
C ASN A 651 21.87 -80.06 11.24
N THR A 652 20.87 -79.70 12.07
CA THR A 652 20.96 -79.90 13.54
C THR A 652 19.80 -80.62 14.22
N SER A 653 19.95 -80.92 15.52
CA SER A 653 18.85 -81.42 16.38
C SER A 653 17.69 -80.45 16.58
N PHE A 654 17.90 -79.14 16.43
CA PHE A 654 16.81 -78.15 16.41
C PHE A 654 16.22 -77.98 15.00
N THR A 655 16.95 -78.43 13.97
CA THR A 655 16.72 -78.14 12.54
C THR A 655 17.02 -79.37 11.65
N PRO A 656 16.37 -80.53 11.87
CA PRO A 656 16.84 -81.81 11.33
C PRO A 656 16.60 -82.00 9.82
N ASP A 657 15.47 -81.54 9.27
CA ASP A 657 15.13 -81.70 7.85
C ASP A 657 15.80 -80.62 6.94
N THR A 658 16.47 -79.65 7.54
CA THR A 658 17.00 -78.45 6.90
C THR A 658 18.53 -78.46 6.83
N TRP A 659 19.06 -78.45 5.61
CA TRP A 659 20.50 -78.34 5.34
C TRP A 659 20.97 -76.88 5.42
N GLU A 660 21.28 -76.42 6.63
CA GLU A 660 22.11 -75.25 6.94
C GLU A 660 23.49 -75.32 6.25
N VAL A 661 24.24 -74.22 6.28
CA VAL A 661 25.53 -74.10 5.56
C VAL A 661 26.70 -74.05 6.54
N ALA A 662 27.61 -75.01 6.44
CA ALA A 662 28.86 -75.02 7.21
C ALA A 662 29.83 -73.95 6.73
N PHE A 663 30.12 -73.98 5.42
CA PHE A 663 30.95 -73.02 4.71
C PHE A 663 30.37 -72.83 3.33
N GLU A 664 29.87 -71.63 3.05
CA GLU A 664 29.20 -71.38 1.79
C GLU A 664 30.17 -71.35 0.60
N SER A 665 31.41 -70.94 0.85
CA SER A 665 32.44 -70.72 -0.17
C SER A 665 33.79 -71.30 0.24
N VAL A 666 33.94 -72.62 0.09
CA VAL A 666 35.27 -73.22 -0.02
C VAL A 666 35.83 -72.89 -1.41
N PRO A 667 37.11 -72.45 -1.54
CA PRO A 667 37.69 -72.09 -2.83
C PRO A 667 37.59 -73.19 -3.89
N SER A 668 37.46 -72.82 -5.17
CA SER A 668 37.41 -73.78 -6.29
C SER A 668 38.70 -74.61 -6.45
N THR A 669 39.80 -74.19 -5.83
CA THR A 669 41.07 -74.94 -5.71
C THR A 669 41.04 -76.06 -4.68
N ASP A 670 40.16 -75.98 -3.68
CA ASP A 670 40.30 -76.71 -2.43
C ASP A 670 39.35 -77.92 -2.38
N MET A 671 39.88 -79.06 -1.93
CA MET A 671 39.23 -80.37 -2.03
C MET A 671 39.07 -81.08 -0.69
N THR A 672 39.34 -80.40 0.45
CA THR A 672 39.34 -80.94 1.82
C THR A 672 39.05 -79.84 2.86
N TYR A 673 38.24 -80.04 3.91
CA TYR A 673 37.89 -78.96 4.88
C TYR A 673 37.37 -79.42 6.26
N THR A 674 37.23 -78.51 7.26
CA THR A 674 36.82 -78.76 8.68
C THR A 674 35.79 -77.72 9.23
N VAL A 675 34.90 -78.09 10.18
CA VAL A 675 33.71 -77.31 10.64
C VAL A 675 33.54 -77.29 12.17
N ALA A 676 32.97 -76.24 12.79
CA ALA A 676 32.81 -76.08 14.27
C ALA A 676 31.34 -75.94 14.78
N MET A 677 31.09 -76.08 16.10
CA MET A 677 29.74 -76.31 16.69
C MET A 677 29.35 -75.46 17.93
N SER A 678 28.13 -74.90 17.88
CA SER A 678 27.48 -74.06 18.92
C SER A 678 27.05 -74.84 20.18
N PRO A 679 26.61 -74.19 21.27
CA PRO A 679 26.21 -74.85 22.52
C PRO A 679 24.77 -75.42 22.47
N TRP A 680 24.56 -76.69 22.89
CA TRP A 680 23.28 -77.43 23.04
C TRP A 680 22.67 -78.14 21.79
N ALA A 681 23.46 -78.58 20.79
CA ALA A 681 22.95 -79.13 19.51
C ALA A 681 23.72 -80.36 18.93
N ASN A 682 23.18 -80.99 17.87
CA ASN A 682 23.78 -82.10 17.06
C ASN A 682 24.02 -81.72 15.56
N TYR A 683 24.79 -82.48 14.75
CA TYR A 683 25.25 -82.07 13.37
C TYR A 683 25.49 -83.21 12.31
N THR A 684 25.37 -83.01 10.97
CA THR A 684 25.82 -83.91 9.82
C THR A 684 26.33 -83.12 8.55
N PHE A 685 26.75 -83.70 7.38
CA PHE A 685 27.32 -82.91 6.22
C PHE A 685 27.08 -83.35 4.73
N ARG A 686 27.19 -82.43 3.72
CA ARG A 686 27.23 -82.66 2.21
C ARG A 686 27.80 -81.48 1.36
N ILE A 687 27.96 -81.59 0.01
CA ILE A 687 28.65 -80.60 -0.86
C ILE A 687 27.97 -80.22 -2.22
N VAL A 688 28.22 -79.00 -2.76
CA VAL A 688 27.73 -78.44 -4.07
C VAL A 688 28.82 -77.59 -4.79
N ALA A 689 28.78 -77.39 -6.12
CA ALA A 689 29.64 -76.46 -6.88
C ALA A 689 28.83 -75.33 -7.57
N TRP A 690 29.46 -74.19 -7.90
CA TRP A 690 28.77 -72.97 -8.37
C TRP A 690 29.52 -72.15 -9.44
N ASN A 691 28.79 -71.54 -10.39
CA ASN A 691 29.25 -70.42 -11.22
C ASN A 691 28.37 -69.15 -10.97
N LYS A 692 28.53 -68.09 -11.79
CA LYS A 692 27.76 -66.84 -11.63
C LYS A 692 26.26 -66.90 -12.00
N ILE A 693 25.81 -67.91 -12.76
CA ILE A 693 24.40 -68.05 -13.18
C ILE A 693 23.68 -69.12 -12.36
N GLY A 694 24.37 -70.13 -11.80
CA GLY A 694 23.72 -71.08 -10.90
C GLY A 694 24.61 -72.12 -10.21
N PRO A 695 24.02 -72.84 -9.24
CA PRO A 695 24.60 -74.04 -8.66
C PRO A 695 24.54 -75.21 -9.65
N SER A 696 25.50 -76.11 -9.53
CA SER A 696 25.34 -77.48 -10.02
C SER A 696 24.34 -78.25 -9.15
N VAL A 697 23.90 -79.42 -9.61
CA VAL A 697 23.25 -80.38 -8.69
C VAL A 697 24.23 -80.85 -7.57
N PRO A 698 23.75 -81.16 -6.34
CA PRO A 698 24.60 -81.55 -5.20
C PRO A 698 25.26 -82.93 -5.28
N SER A 699 26.21 -83.16 -4.36
CA SER A 699 26.80 -84.48 -4.05
C SER A 699 25.98 -85.28 -3.01
N ALA A 700 26.40 -86.52 -2.76
CA ALA A 700 25.99 -87.32 -1.60
C ALA A 700 26.50 -86.75 -0.24
N HIS A 701 26.04 -87.34 0.88
CA HIS A 701 26.14 -86.82 2.26
C HIS A 701 26.84 -87.80 3.26
N SER A 702 27.01 -87.38 4.55
CA SER A 702 27.86 -88.05 5.58
C SER A 702 27.19 -88.31 6.97
N ALA A 703 28.00 -88.53 8.04
CA ALA A 703 27.62 -88.90 9.44
C ALA A 703 27.67 -87.74 10.50
N VAL A 704 27.63 -88.02 11.84
CA VAL A 704 26.96 -87.18 12.92
C VAL A 704 27.78 -86.77 14.22
N CYS A 705 27.60 -85.57 14.87
CA CYS A 705 28.22 -85.07 16.18
C CYS A 705 27.31 -84.21 17.19
N THR A 706 27.74 -83.66 18.40
CA THR A 706 26.91 -83.11 19.60
C THR A 706 27.52 -82.05 20.66
N THR A 707 26.74 -81.15 21.40
CA THR A 707 27.18 -80.06 22.43
C THR A 707 26.20 -79.54 23.62
N LEU A 708 26.48 -78.42 24.44
CA LEU A 708 25.71 -77.84 25.67
C LEU A 708 25.80 -76.26 26.04
N PRO A 709 24.89 -75.51 26.81
CA PRO A 709 24.63 -73.97 26.92
C PRO A 709 24.71 -73.08 28.28
N ASP A 710 24.28 -71.76 28.34
CA ASP A 710 24.57 -70.67 29.41
C ASP A 710 23.63 -69.39 29.76
N VAL A 711 24.09 -68.07 29.82
CA VAL A 711 23.44 -66.79 30.37
C VAL A 711 23.32 -65.57 29.37
N PRO A 712 22.52 -64.48 29.61
CA PRO A 712 22.38 -63.29 28.72
C PRO A 712 23.27 -62.06 29.06
N TYR A 713 23.25 -61.03 28.19
CA TYR A 713 24.30 -60.00 28.15
C TYR A 713 23.93 -58.54 27.72
N LYS A 714 22.65 -58.10 27.65
CA LYS A 714 22.26 -56.72 27.24
C LYS A 714 20.88 -56.23 27.76
N ASN A 715 20.60 -54.93 27.64
CA ASN A 715 19.40 -54.19 28.16
C ASN A 715 18.57 -53.52 27.03
N PRO A 716 17.37 -52.93 27.32
CA PRO A 716 16.47 -52.29 26.35
C PRO A 716 16.71 -50.78 26.08
N ASP A 717 16.21 -50.29 24.94
CA ASP A 717 16.39 -48.91 24.43
C ASP A 717 15.09 -48.07 24.34
N ASN A 718 15.26 -46.74 24.16
CA ASN A 718 14.29 -45.67 23.83
C ASN A 718 13.21 -45.31 24.88
N VAL A 719 13.45 -44.32 25.77
CA VAL A 719 12.54 -43.98 26.91
C VAL A 719 12.20 -42.48 26.98
N GLU A 720 10.93 -42.15 27.25
CA GLU A 720 10.33 -40.79 27.23
C GLU A 720 9.27 -40.57 28.35
N GLY A 721 8.62 -39.38 28.41
CA GLY A 721 7.72 -38.97 29.50
C GLY A 721 6.78 -37.78 29.18
N LYS A 722 5.52 -38.01 28.75
CA LYS A 722 4.61 -36.92 28.30
C LYS A 722 3.15 -37.10 28.76
N GLY A 723 2.48 -36.01 29.15
CA GLY A 723 1.06 -35.98 29.53
C GLY A 723 0.14 -35.60 28.37
N THR A 724 -1.06 -36.17 28.31
CA THR A 724 -1.99 -36.03 27.15
C THR A 724 -3.35 -35.42 27.52
N GLU A 725 -3.78 -35.64 28.76
CA GLU A 725 -5.01 -35.09 29.35
C GLU A 725 -4.68 -34.46 30.71
N PRO A 726 -5.52 -33.57 31.28
CA PRO A 726 -5.31 -33.08 32.63
C PRO A 726 -5.09 -34.25 33.58
N ASN A 727 -4.02 -34.20 34.39
CA ASN A 727 -3.74 -35.14 35.47
C ASN A 727 -3.19 -36.55 35.06
N ASN A 728 -2.52 -36.71 33.90
CA ASN A 728 -1.81 -37.96 33.52
C ASN A 728 -0.34 -37.76 33.04
N LEU A 729 0.42 -38.86 32.89
CA LEU A 729 1.80 -38.98 32.38
C LEU A 729 2.01 -40.35 31.69
N VAL A 730 2.85 -40.46 30.64
CA VAL A 730 3.01 -41.68 29.78
C VAL A 730 4.50 -41.97 29.44
N ILE A 731 4.92 -43.26 29.35
CA ILE A 731 6.33 -43.76 29.25
C ILE A 731 6.48 -44.97 28.25
N THR A 732 7.65 -45.18 27.59
CA THR A 732 7.91 -46.11 26.44
C THR A 732 9.29 -46.86 26.41
N TRP A 733 9.51 -47.98 25.64
CA TRP A 733 10.80 -48.75 25.35
C TRP A 733 10.76 -49.88 24.24
N THR A 734 11.75 -50.82 24.12
CA THR A 734 12.01 -51.77 22.97
C THR A 734 12.36 -53.29 23.30
N PRO A 735 12.08 -54.36 22.46
CA PRO A 735 12.30 -55.85 22.72
C PRO A 735 13.62 -56.65 22.33
N MET A 736 13.71 -58.00 22.58
CA MET A 736 14.88 -58.94 22.36
C MET A 736 14.56 -60.44 21.94
N PRO A 737 15.52 -61.29 21.45
CA PRO A 737 15.26 -62.62 20.79
C PRO A 737 15.86 -63.94 21.40
N GLU A 738 15.42 -65.13 20.92
CA GLU A 738 15.56 -66.43 21.63
C GLU A 738 16.90 -67.18 21.62
N ILE A 739 17.65 -67.30 20.52
CA ILE A 739 18.96 -68.00 20.57
C ILE A 739 19.97 -67.25 21.47
N GLU A 740 19.71 -65.97 21.76
CA GLU A 740 20.45 -65.14 22.72
C GLU A 740 19.92 -65.23 24.16
N HIS A 741 18.77 -65.86 24.41
CA HIS A 741 18.28 -66.09 25.78
C HIS A 741 19.28 -66.92 26.58
N ASN A 742 19.99 -67.85 25.91
CA ASN A 742 20.99 -68.82 26.41
C ASN A 742 20.49 -69.80 27.50
N ALA A 743 19.44 -69.44 28.24
CA ALA A 743 18.63 -70.22 29.18
C ALA A 743 17.20 -69.61 29.26
N PRO A 744 16.17 -70.37 29.68
CA PRO A 744 14.77 -69.93 29.62
C PRO A 744 14.35 -68.86 30.64
N ARG A 745 13.15 -68.27 30.40
CA ARG A 745 12.43 -67.21 31.18
C ARG A 745 13.07 -65.82 31.05
N PHE A 746 12.42 -64.83 30.42
CA PHE A 746 12.99 -63.49 30.15
C PHE A 746 11.94 -62.35 30.32
N MET A 747 12.31 -61.15 30.82
CA MET A 747 11.39 -60.03 31.19
C MET A 747 12.05 -58.63 31.36
N TYR A 748 11.25 -57.56 31.61
CA TYR A 748 11.70 -56.16 31.89
C TYR A 748 11.15 -55.52 33.19
N ARG A 749 11.68 -54.33 33.57
CA ARG A 749 11.25 -53.46 34.70
C ARG A 749 11.38 -51.95 34.37
N VAL A 750 10.46 -51.11 34.86
CA VAL A 750 10.31 -49.65 34.59
C VAL A 750 10.27 -48.82 35.88
N TYR A 751 10.65 -47.53 35.89
CA TYR A 751 10.68 -46.63 37.06
C TYR A 751 10.24 -45.18 36.78
N TRP A 752 9.67 -44.45 37.77
CA TRP A 752 9.36 -43.00 37.69
C TRP A 752 9.20 -42.26 39.06
N LYS A 753 9.30 -40.91 39.09
CA LYS A 753 8.98 -40.03 40.25
C LYS A 753 8.78 -38.54 39.86
N ARG A 754 8.28 -37.65 40.75
CA ARG A 754 8.30 -36.18 40.51
C ARG A 754 9.70 -35.58 40.61
N ASN A 755 9.94 -34.48 39.89
CA ASN A 755 11.20 -33.72 39.99
C ASN A 755 11.19 -32.71 41.14
N ILE A 756 11.02 -33.18 42.38
CA ILE A 756 11.16 -32.34 43.59
C ILE A 756 12.15 -32.93 44.61
N PRO A 757 12.89 -32.09 45.37
CA PRO A 757 13.86 -32.57 46.35
C PRO A 757 13.25 -33.50 47.40
N GLY A 758 13.84 -34.69 47.55
CA GLY A 758 13.41 -35.69 48.54
C GLY A 758 12.47 -36.78 48.01
N GLU A 759 11.97 -36.69 46.77
CA GLU A 759 11.02 -37.69 46.27
C GLU A 759 11.67 -39.01 45.79
N THR A 760 10.99 -40.12 46.09
CA THR A 760 11.41 -41.51 45.85
C THR A 760 10.92 -42.08 44.52
N TRP A 761 11.68 -43.01 43.95
CA TRP A 761 11.31 -43.76 42.74
C TRP A 761 10.21 -44.80 42.99
N ASN A 762 9.23 -44.84 42.08
CA ASN A 762 8.23 -45.90 41.91
C ASN A 762 8.69 -46.84 40.77
N SER A 763 8.11 -48.04 40.64
CA SER A 763 8.48 -49.01 39.59
C SER A 763 7.42 -50.07 39.29
N ASP A 764 7.41 -50.58 38.05
CA ASP A 764 6.54 -51.68 37.58
C ASP A 764 7.31 -52.75 36.76
N ASP A 765 6.89 -54.02 36.84
CA ASP A 765 7.50 -55.17 36.15
C ASP A 765 6.68 -55.64 34.94
N ILE A 766 7.37 -55.99 33.85
CA ILE A 766 6.76 -56.36 32.57
C ILE A 766 7.25 -57.75 32.13
N ASN A 767 6.43 -58.76 32.40
CA ASN A 767 6.74 -60.17 32.14
C ASN A 767 6.54 -60.61 30.67
N ASP A 768 5.87 -59.80 29.85
CA ASP A 768 5.79 -60.02 28.40
C ASP A 768 6.92 -59.24 27.72
N TRP A 769 7.90 -59.97 27.18
CA TRP A 769 9.09 -59.39 26.56
C TRP A 769 8.80 -58.65 25.24
N HIS A 770 7.56 -58.65 24.74
CA HIS A 770 7.13 -57.86 23.59
C HIS A 770 6.57 -56.46 23.95
N ARG A 771 6.22 -56.21 25.22
CA ARG A 771 5.51 -54.97 25.63
C ARG A 771 6.44 -53.78 25.84
N ASN A 772 5.94 -52.57 25.53
CA ASN A 772 6.73 -51.36 25.30
C ASN A 772 6.27 -50.05 25.98
N HIS A 773 5.24 -50.01 26.84
CA HIS A 773 4.76 -48.73 27.42
C HIS A 773 3.99 -48.84 28.76
N LEU A 774 3.88 -47.71 29.48
CA LEU A 774 3.21 -47.51 30.77
C LEU A 774 2.48 -46.15 30.85
N ILE A 775 1.35 -46.07 31.57
CA ILE A 775 0.53 -44.85 31.75
C ILE A 775 0.25 -44.65 33.25
N ILE A 776 0.49 -43.43 33.74
CA ILE A 776 0.33 -43.02 35.14
C ILE A 776 -0.77 -41.95 35.22
N ARG A 777 -1.81 -42.20 36.03
CA ARG A 777 -2.99 -41.32 36.17
C ARG A 777 -3.00 -40.61 37.53
N ASN A 778 -3.92 -39.65 37.70
CA ASN A 778 -4.16 -38.90 38.94
C ASN A 778 -2.94 -38.07 39.43
N GLN A 779 -2.16 -37.55 38.50
CA GLN A 779 -1.07 -36.61 38.78
C GLN A 779 -1.62 -35.17 38.90
N PRO A 780 -0.90 -34.19 39.46
CA PRO A 780 -1.35 -32.79 39.40
C PRO A 780 -1.42 -32.28 37.95
N THR A 781 -2.22 -31.24 37.70
CA THR A 781 -2.21 -30.51 36.41
C THR A 781 -0.86 -29.82 36.23
N PHE A 782 -0.21 -30.01 35.09
CA PHE A 782 1.07 -29.39 34.72
C PHE A 782 2.19 -29.49 35.79
N GLN A 783 2.71 -30.70 36.00
CA GLN A 783 3.72 -31.06 37.02
C GLN A 783 4.85 -31.92 36.40
N GLU A 784 6.09 -31.72 36.89
CA GLU A 784 7.35 -32.32 36.37
C GLU A 784 7.82 -33.63 37.05
N TYR A 785 8.47 -34.54 36.30
CA TYR A 785 8.82 -35.95 36.63
C TYR A 785 10.18 -36.45 36.06
N LEU A 786 10.65 -37.64 36.51
CA LEU A 786 11.90 -38.36 36.15
C LEU A 786 11.65 -39.90 35.96
N ILE A 787 12.29 -40.62 35.00
CA ILE A 787 11.89 -41.97 34.47
C ILE A 787 13.09 -42.93 34.03
N LYS A 788 13.01 -44.30 34.06
CA LYS A 788 13.99 -45.31 33.48
C LYS A 788 13.53 -46.82 33.30
N VAL A 789 14.30 -47.74 32.64
CA VAL A 789 13.94 -49.19 32.29
C VAL A 789 15.13 -50.24 32.32
N VAL A 790 14.91 -51.57 32.55
CA VAL A 790 15.92 -52.71 32.70
C VAL A 790 15.45 -54.10 32.15
N ALA A 791 16.33 -55.09 31.85
CA ALA A 791 16.04 -56.49 31.40
C ALA A 791 16.68 -57.67 32.19
N ILE A 792 16.06 -58.87 32.18
CA ILE A 792 16.36 -60.04 33.07
C ILE A 792 16.07 -61.43 32.42
N ASN A 793 16.84 -62.49 32.73
CA ASN A 793 16.47 -63.91 32.47
C ASN A 793 16.51 -64.87 33.70
N GLY A 794 16.11 -66.14 33.50
CA GLY A 794 16.07 -67.21 34.51
C GLY A 794 17.42 -67.70 35.07
N LYS A 795 18.53 -67.02 34.76
CA LYS A 795 19.84 -67.16 35.40
C LYS A 795 20.32 -65.87 36.09
N GLY A 796 19.82 -64.70 35.69
CA GLY A 796 20.18 -63.40 36.29
C GLY A 796 19.66 -62.18 35.51
N GLU A 797 19.84 -60.99 36.09
CA GLU A 797 19.67 -59.72 35.36
C GLU A 797 20.76 -59.57 34.27
N ALA A 798 20.53 -58.70 33.28
CA ALA A 798 21.57 -58.35 32.32
C ALA A 798 22.82 -57.76 33.02
N ASN A 799 24.01 -58.08 32.53
CA ASN A 799 25.28 -57.67 33.14
C ASN A 799 25.68 -56.19 32.88
N VAL A 800 24.70 -55.31 32.65
CA VAL A 800 24.84 -53.89 32.26
C VAL A 800 23.72 -53.00 32.87
N ALA A 801 23.88 -51.67 32.85
CA ALA A 801 23.07 -50.70 33.62
C ALA A 801 22.14 -49.78 32.75
N PRO A 802 21.13 -49.10 33.34
CA PRO A 802 20.11 -48.30 32.63
C PRO A 802 20.28 -46.75 32.65
N LYS A 803 19.42 -46.03 31.89
CA LYS A 803 19.44 -44.56 31.64
C LYS A 803 18.19 -43.83 32.17
N GLU A 804 18.31 -42.55 32.60
CA GLU A 804 17.22 -41.71 33.15
C GLU A 804 16.84 -40.49 32.25
N VAL A 805 15.56 -40.02 32.33
CA VAL A 805 15.00 -38.85 31.57
C VAL A 805 13.92 -38.06 32.37
N ILE A 806 13.55 -36.84 31.94
CA ILE A 806 12.49 -35.96 32.53
C ILE A 806 11.17 -35.98 31.71
N GLY A 807 10.03 -35.67 32.34
CA GLY A 807 8.71 -35.50 31.69
C GLY A 807 7.69 -34.64 32.46
N TYR A 808 6.54 -34.30 31.86
CA TYR A 808 5.48 -33.46 32.47
C TYR A 808 4.07 -34.08 32.36
N SER A 809 3.16 -33.69 33.26
CA SER A 809 1.71 -33.98 33.18
C SER A 809 0.88 -32.89 32.47
N GLY A 810 -0.32 -33.23 31.99
CA GLY A 810 -1.12 -32.36 31.12
C GLY A 810 -1.74 -31.09 31.75
N GLU A 811 -1.95 -30.08 30.88
CA GLU A 811 -2.58 -28.76 31.14
C GLU A 811 -4.12 -28.78 31.23
N ASP A 812 -4.74 -27.69 31.71
CA ASP A 812 -6.19 -27.49 31.82
C ASP A 812 -6.59 -26.00 31.65
N VAL A 813 -7.88 -25.66 31.72
CA VAL A 813 -8.45 -24.32 31.42
C VAL A 813 -8.05 -23.24 32.44
N PRO A 814 -7.71 -22.00 32.01
CA PRO A 814 -7.51 -20.85 32.90
C PRO A 814 -8.76 -20.46 33.69
N LEU A 815 -8.61 -20.19 34.99
CA LEU A 815 -9.71 -20.06 35.95
C LEU A 815 -10.27 -18.65 36.15
N GLN A 816 -9.56 -17.59 35.74
CA GLN A 816 -9.92 -16.21 36.06
C GLN A 816 -10.02 -15.32 34.82
N ALA A 817 -10.97 -14.39 34.84
CA ALA A 817 -11.12 -13.36 33.81
C ALA A 817 -10.27 -12.12 34.16
N PRO A 818 -9.80 -11.33 33.17
CA PRO A 818 -9.18 -10.05 33.42
C PRO A 818 -10.19 -9.07 34.06
N GLN A 819 -9.80 -8.42 35.16
CA GLN A 819 -10.69 -7.56 35.95
C GLN A 819 -10.66 -6.11 35.48
N ASN A 820 -11.61 -5.28 35.94
CA ASN A 820 -11.70 -3.84 35.63
C ASN A 820 -11.74 -3.50 34.12
N PHE A 821 -12.48 -4.27 33.30
CA PHE A 821 -12.61 -3.93 31.88
C PHE A 821 -13.45 -2.65 31.68
N THR A 822 -12.88 -1.57 31.12
CA THR A 822 -13.58 -0.27 30.93
C THR A 822 -13.29 0.40 29.59
N ILE A 823 -14.25 1.20 29.07
CA ILE A 823 -14.03 2.14 27.96
C ILE A 823 -13.57 3.46 28.55
N GLU A 824 -12.53 4.06 27.97
CA GLU A 824 -12.06 5.38 28.39
C GLU A 824 -12.46 6.50 27.42
N GLU A 825 -12.68 6.22 26.14
CA GLU A 825 -13.16 7.18 25.13
C GLU A 825 -13.54 6.53 23.79
N VAL A 826 -14.24 7.30 22.94
CA VAL A 826 -14.50 7.04 21.51
C VAL A 826 -13.86 8.17 20.69
N THR A 827 -12.95 7.85 19.77
CA THR A 827 -11.98 8.80 19.17
C THR A 827 -12.06 8.98 17.65
N SER A 828 -13.16 8.55 17.04
CA SER A 828 -13.62 9.05 15.73
C SER A 828 -14.99 8.43 15.41
N ALA A 829 -15.45 8.61 14.17
CA ALA A 829 -16.45 7.74 13.53
C ALA A 829 -16.11 6.24 13.63
N THR A 830 -14.85 5.84 13.86
CA THR A 830 -14.40 4.45 13.74
C THR A 830 -13.42 3.95 14.82
N SER A 831 -13.32 4.56 16.02
CA SER A 831 -12.26 4.19 16.99
C SER A 831 -12.57 4.43 18.49
N ALA A 832 -12.01 3.64 19.44
CA ALA A 832 -12.25 3.77 20.91
C ALA A 832 -11.16 3.10 21.81
N MET A 833 -11.09 3.44 23.12
CA MET A 833 -10.05 3.04 24.12
C MET A 833 -10.56 2.07 25.20
N LEU A 834 -9.80 1.03 25.57
CA LEU A 834 -10.22 -0.08 26.45
C LEU A 834 -9.10 -0.55 27.42
N SER A 835 -9.33 -0.61 28.75
CA SER A 835 -8.36 -1.04 29.80
C SER A 835 -8.84 -2.22 30.67
N TRP A 836 -7.94 -2.96 31.34
CA TRP A 836 -8.19 -4.07 32.30
C TRP A 836 -6.99 -4.35 33.25
N ASN A 837 -7.10 -5.36 34.13
CA ASN A 837 -6.06 -5.85 35.06
C ASN A 837 -5.55 -7.26 34.70
N SER A 838 -4.33 -7.61 35.14
CA SER A 838 -3.72 -8.94 35.02
C SER A 838 -4.40 -10.05 35.87
N VAL A 839 -4.25 -11.31 35.44
CA VAL A 839 -4.64 -12.50 36.24
C VAL A 839 -3.43 -13.15 36.95
N PRO A 840 -3.62 -13.93 38.05
CA PRO A 840 -2.52 -14.62 38.73
C PRO A 840 -1.92 -15.80 37.93
N PRO A 841 -0.60 -16.07 37.97
CA PRO A 841 0.03 -17.15 37.20
C PRO A 841 -0.55 -18.54 37.48
N GLU A 842 -0.84 -18.86 38.73
CA GLU A 842 -1.43 -20.14 39.15
C GLU A 842 -2.86 -20.34 38.62
N SER A 843 -3.54 -19.26 38.23
CA SER A 843 -4.86 -19.35 37.60
C SER A 843 -4.81 -19.80 36.14
N VAL A 844 -3.63 -19.83 35.50
CA VAL A 844 -3.46 -20.12 34.07
C VAL A 844 -3.48 -21.63 33.76
N ARG A 845 -3.00 -22.47 34.68
CA ARG A 845 -3.05 -23.96 34.62
C ARG A 845 -2.47 -24.61 33.35
N GLY A 846 -1.52 -23.90 32.73
CA GLY A 846 -0.81 -24.23 31.50
C GLY A 846 0.14 -23.08 31.14
N HIS A 847 0.74 -23.08 29.95
CA HIS A 847 1.65 -22.01 29.54
C HIS A 847 0.89 -20.70 29.23
N PHE A 848 1.20 -19.63 29.95
CA PHE A 848 0.55 -18.32 29.75
C PHE A 848 0.88 -17.71 28.38
N ARG A 849 -0.15 -17.31 27.61
CA ARG A 849 0.03 -16.74 26.27
C ARG A 849 -0.49 -15.30 26.12
N GLY A 850 -1.57 -14.91 26.79
CA GLY A 850 -1.99 -13.50 26.85
C GLY A 850 -3.49 -13.29 26.97
N TYR A 851 -3.98 -12.18 26.42
CA TYR A 851 -5.37 -11.73 26.44
C TYR A 851 -5.97 -11.65 25.02
N LYS A 852 -7.31 -11.63 24.92
CA LYS A 852 -8.04 -11.42 23.67
C LYS A 852 -9.19 -10.43 23.87
N ILE A 853 -9.25 -9.37 23.07
CA ILE A 853 -10.39 -8.44 23.03
C ILE A 853 -11.34 -8.89 21.91
N GLN A 854 -12.65 -8.77 22.13
CA GLN A 854 -13.72 -9.12 21.20
C GLN A 854 -14.65 -7.92 20.98
N THR A 855 -14.92 -7.50 19.73
CA THR A 855 -15.74 -6.31 19.40
C THR A 855 -16.73 -6.52 18.24
N TRP A 856 -17.90 -5.87 18.28
CA TRP A 856 -18.96 -6.00 17.26
C TRP A 856 -19.88 -4.77 17.19
N THR A 857 -20.73 -4.69 16.14
CA THR A 857 -21.80 -3.66 16.00
C THR A 857 -23.16 -4.17 16.49
N GLU A 858 -24.12 -3.28 16.77
CA GLU A 858 -25.49 -3.67 17.15
C GLU A 858 -26.22 -4.48 16.06
N GLY A 859 -25.88 -4.28 14.78
CA GLY A 859 -26.44 -5.05 13.66
C GLY A 859 -25.74 -6.40 13.42
N ASP A 860 -24.52 -6.58 13.91
CA ASP A 860 -23.73 -7.80 13.73
C ASP A 860 -23.88 -8.79 14.89
N GLY A 861 -24.00 -8.28 16.12
CA GLY A 861 -24.08 -9.10 17.33
C GLY A 861 -22.79 -9.86 17.68
N PRO A 862 -22.75 -10.52 18.85
CA PRO A 862 -21.54 -11.16 19.35
C PRO A 862 -21.09 -12.40 18.54
N GLU A 863 -21.94 -12.97 17.68
CA GLU A 863 -21.55 -14.10 16.82
C GLU A 863 -20.65 -13.70 15.64
N LYS A 864 -20.63 -12.40 15.29
CA LYS A 864 -19.75 -11.82 14.26
C LYS A 864 -18.66 -10.92 14.86
N MET A 865 -18.31 -11.14 16.12
CA MET A 865 -17.27 -10.35 16.78
C MET A 865 -15.91 -10.51 16.12
N ARG A 866 -15.23 -9.39 15.92
CA ARG A 866 -13.81 -9.35 15.60
C ARG A 866 -13.01 -9.67 16.86
N GLU A 867 -12.13 -10.65 16.77
CA GLU A 867 -11.09 -10.89 17.78
C GLU A 867 -9.83 -10.09 17.50
N ILE A 868 -9.17 -9.71 18.60
CA ILE A 868 -7.93 -8.97 18.67
C ILE A 868 -7.06 -9.68 19.70
N LEU A 869 -5.91 -10.20 19.28
CA LEU A 869 -4.94 -10.76 20.23
C LEU A 869 -4.20 -9.63 20.96
N VAL A 870 -3.84 -9.88 22.21
CA VAL A 870 -3.20 -8.89 23.08
C VAL A 870 -2.21 -9.60 23.99
N LYS A 871 -0.95 -9.18 24.00
CA LYS A 871 0.12 -9.89 24.71
C LYS A 871 -0.01 -9.80 26.23
N GLY A 872 0.60 -10.74 26.95
CA GLY A 872 0.50 -10.85 28.40
C GLY A 872 0.99 -9.63 29.20
N ASP A 873 1.87 -8.79 28.63
CA ASP A 873 2.34 -7.52 29.21
C ASP A 873 1.37 -6.33 28.99
N ILE A 874 0.31 -6.53 28.20
CA ILE A 874 -0.60 -5.47 27.77
C ILE A 874 -1.88 -5.50 28.60
N HIS A 875 -2.25 -4.35 29.14
CA HIS A 875 -3.42 -4.18 30.03
C HIS A 875 -4.38 -3.06 29.58
N ARG A 876 -4.11 -2.42 28.43
CA ARG A 876 -4.99 -1.44 27.77
C ARG A 876 -4.60 -1.30 26.29
N ALA A 877 -5.59 -1.10 25.42
CA ALA A 877 -5.46 -0.98 23.97
C ALA A 877 -6.53 -0.04 23.39
N MET A 878 -6.46 0.32 22.11
CA MET A 878 -7.62 0.86 21.38
C MET A 878 -8.23 -0.26 20.56
N VAL A 879 -9.36 0.06 19.95
CA VAL A 879 -9.82 -0.65 18.77
C VAL A 879 -10.17 0.41 17.73
N THR A 880 -9.39 0.43 16.65
CA THR A 880 -9.72 1.11 15.40
C THR A 880 -10.66 0.25 14.54
N LYS A 881 -11.34 0.84 13.56
CA LYS A 881 -12.32 0.18 12.64
C LYS A 881 -13.63 -0.27 13.29
N PHE A 882 -14.21 0.56 14.16
CA PHE A 882 -15.66 0.57 14.41
C PHE A 882 -16.40 1.15 13.20
N VAL A 883 -17.71 0.93 13.10
CA VAL A 883 -18.52 1.45 11.99
C VAL A 883 -19.00 2.88 12.31
N ALA A 884 -18.99 3.76 11.29
CA ALA A 884 -19.46 5.14 11.37
C ALA A 884 -20.98 5.23 11.59
N HIS A 885 -21.42 6.29 12.26
CA HIS A 885 -22.83 6.58 12.55
C HIS A 885 -23.60 5.37 13.15
N SER A 886 -22.94 4.60 14.01
CA SER A 886 -23.40 3.27 14.45
C SER A 886 -23.03 2.95 15.90
N LYS A 887 -23.71 1.94 16.47
CA LYS A 887 -23.52 1.47 17.83
C LYS A 887 -22.65 0.21 17.91
N ASN A 888 -21.72 0.18 18.86
CA ASN A 888 -20.60 -0.75 18.94
C ASN A 888 -20.41 -1.32 20.36
N PHE A 889 -19.71 -2.46 20.49
CA PHE A 889 -19.56 -3.24 21.73
C PHE A 889 -18.16 -3.84 21.90
N ALA A 890 -17.74 -4.15 23.14
CA ALA A 890 -16.43 -4.76 23.46
C ALA A 890 -16.40 -5.63 24.75
N ARG A 891 -15.50 -6.63 24.85
CA ARG A 891 -15.10 -7.39 26.08
C ARG A 891 -13.68 -7.99 25.97
N VAL A 892 -13.07 -8.49 27.06
CA VAL A 892 -11.72 -9.11 27.08
C VAL A 892 -11.65 -10.45 27.83
N LEU A 893 -10.75 -11.38 27.45
CA LEU A 893 -10.48 -12.66 28.14
C LEU A 893 -8.97 -13.00 28.19
N VAL A 894 -8.57 -14.05 28.93
CA VAL A 894 -7.18 -14.58 29.01
C VAL A 894 -7.04 -15.94 28.31
N HIS A 895 -5.84 -16.40 27.93
CA HIS A 895 -5.62 -17.77 27.42
C HIS A 895 -4.23 -18.37 27.73
N ASN A 896 -4.18 -19.71 27.69
CA ASN A 896 -2.96 -20.52 27.67
C ASN A 896 -2.74 -21.20 26.30
N ASP A 897 -1.89 -22.22 26.20
CA ASP A 897 -1.60 -22.93 24.95
C ASP A 897 -2.80 -23.69 24.37
N ARG A 898 -3.63 -24.28 25.23
CA ARG A 898 -4.70 -25.22 24.83
C ARG A 898 -6.11 -24.65 25.02
N PHE A 899 -6.28 -23.61 25.84
CA PHE A 899 -7.58 -23.13 26.31
C PHE A 899 -7.68 -21.61 26.50
N ASN A 900 -8.85 -21.05 26.17
CA ASN A 900 -9.25 -19.70 26.60
C ASN A 900 -9.88 -19.76 28.00
N GLY A 901 -9.56 -18.81 28.86
CA GLY A 901 -10.26 -18.53 30.12
C GLY A 901 -11.54 -17.70 29.92
N PRO A 902 -12.26 -17.42 31.01
CA PRO A 902 -13.54 -16.71 30.96
C PRO A 902 -13.40 -15.22 30.55
N PRO A 903 -14.41 -14.63 29.90
CA PRO A 903 -14.42 -13.23 29.52
C PRO A 903 -14.92 -12.29 30.62
N SER A 904 -14.53 -11.01 30.49
CA SER A 904 -15.03 -9.88 31.25
C SER A 904 -16.48 -9.52 30.91
N ASP A 905 -17.03 -8.58 31.69
CA ASP A 905 -18.22 -7.83 31.32
C ASP A 905 -18.08 -7.14 29.95
N THR A 906 -19.24 -6.87 29.33
CA THR A 906 -19.36 -6.27 27.99
C THR A 906 -19.77 -4.81 28.08
N LEU A 907 -19.15 -3.98 27.24
CA LEU A 907 -19.31 -2.52 27.19
C LEU A 907 -19.92 -2.09 25.84
N SER A 908 -20.55 -0.91 25.76
CA SER A 908 -21.23 -0.44 24.54
C SER A 908 -21.26 1.10 24.38
N PHE A 909 -21.28 1.59 23.13
CA PHE A 909 -21.15 3.03 22.78
C PHE A 909 -21.48 3.33 21.30
N ASP A 910 -21.67 4.61 20.95
CA ASP A 910 -22.07 5.09 19.62
C ASP A 910 -20.97 5.93 18.90
N THR A 911 -21.07 6.10 17.57
CA THR A 911 -20.12 6.85 16.71
C THR A 911 -20.80 7.90 15.80
N PRO A 912 -20.10 8.94 15.32
CA PRO A 912 -20.63 10.01 14.43
C PRO A 912 -20.61 9.71 12.91
N GLU A 913 -21.23 10.61 12.13
CA GLU A 913 -21.09 10.71 10.65
C GLU A 913 -19.64 11.04 10.20
N GLY A 914 -19.33 10.76 8.92
CA GLY A 914 -18.06 11.08 8.26
C GLY A 914 -18.20 11.49 6.78
N VAL A 915 -17.06 11.69 6.11
CA VAL A 915 -16.99 12.05 4.67
C VAL A 915 -17.30 10.83 3.79
N PRO A 916 -17.94 11.02 2.62
CA PRO A 916 -18.29 9.90 1.75
C PRO A 916 -17.05 9.33 1.05
N GLY A 917 -17.12 8.05 0.68
CA GLY A 917 -16.12 7.42 -0.18
C GLY A 917 -16.17 7.89 -1.64
N THR A 918 -15.35 7.28 -2.49
CA THR A 918 -15.35 7.51 -3.93
C THR A 918 -16.69 7.17 -4.58
N VAL A 919 -17.13 7.99 -5.54
CA VAL A 919 -18.31 7.70 -6.38
C VAL A 919 -18.09 6.44 -7.23
N THR A 920 -19.17 5.73 -7.56
CA THR A 920 -19.10 4.47 -8.32
C THR A 920 -19.51 4.67 -9.79
N SER A 921 -18.92 3.90 -10.72
CA SER A 921 -19.22 3.93 -12.16
C SER A 921 -19.21 5.34 -12.81
N PHE A 922 -18.07 6.06 -12.77
CA PHE A 922 -17.93 7.37 -13.44
C PHE A 922 -17.50 7.25 -14.91
N GLU A 923 -18.23 7.89 -15.82
CA GLU A 923 -18.05 7.86 -17.27
C GLU A 923 -18.15 9.26 -17.90
N ALA A 924 -17.53 9.46 -19.07
CA ALA A 924 -17.57 10.71 -19.85
C ALA A 924 -17.70 10.43 -21.35
N LEU A 925 -18.73 11.00 -21.99
CA LEU A 925 -19.06 10.82 -23.40
C LEU A 925 -18.89 12.15 -24.18
N PRO A 926 -18.26 12.18 -25.37
CA PRO A 926 -18.09 13.43 -26.12
C PRO A 926 -19.38 13.99 -26.71
N MET A 927 -19.73 15.22 -26.31
CA MET A 927 -20.91 15.98 -26.76
C MET A 927 -20.46 17.11 -27.69
N GLY A 928 -20.53 16.88 -29.00
CA GLY A 928 -19.99 17.79 -30.01
C GLY A 928 -18.48 17.99 -29.90
N SER A 929 -17.99 19.07 -30.50
CA SER A 929 -16.57 19.46 -30.49
C SER A 929 -16.08 20.05 -29.16
N SER A 930 -16.94 20.71 -28.36
CA SER A 930 -16.52 21.54 -27.21
C SER A 930 -17.21 21.22 -25.87
N ALA A 931 -17.86 20.05 -25.75
CA ALA A 931 -18.40 19.58 -24.47
C ALA A 931 -18.22 18.07 -24.23
N LEU A 932 -18.37 17.66 -22.97
CA LEU A 932 -18.49 16.28 -22.50
C LEU A 932 -19.79 16.12 -21.70
N TYR A 933 -20.39 14.93 -21.77
CA TYR A 933 -21.51 14.51 -20.96
C TYR A 933 -21.03 13.48 -19.93
N LEU A 934 -21.22 13.76 -18.66
CA LEU A 934 -20.65 13.02 -17.52
C LEU A 934 -21.75 12.24 -16.82
N ILE A 935 -21.47 11.01 -16.40
CA ILE A 935 -22.44 10.08 -15.78
C ILE A 935 -21.79 9.36 -14.59
N TRP A 936 -22.49 9.19 -13.47
CA TRP A 936 -22.00 8.47 -12.27
C TRP A 936 -23.12 7.86 -11.42
N LYS A 937 -22.74 7.02 -10.46
CA LYS A 937 -23.56 6.57 -9.33
C LYS A 937 -23.00 7.12 -8.02
N LYS A 938 -23.80 7.02 -6.95
CA LYS A 938 -23.42 7.47 -5.60
C LYS A 938 -22.18 6.73 -5.04
N PRO A 939 -21.54 7.26 -3.99
CA PRO A 939 -20.47 6.58 -3.25
C PRO A 939 -20.80 5.17 -2.74
N GLU A 940 -19.78 4.33 -2.64
CA GLU A 940 -19.89 2.96 -2.08
C GLU A 940 -20.16 2.97 -0.56
N HIS A 941 -19.55 3.91 0.15
CA HIS A 941 -19.80 4.18 1.57
C HIS A 941 -20.20 5.65 1.71
N GLU A 942 -21.45 5.91 2.07
CA GLU A 942 -21.94 7.28 2.25
C GLU A 942 -21.39 7.92 3.52
N ASN A 943 -21.14 7.12 4.57
CA ASN A 943 -20.65 7.50 5.90
C ASN A 943 -21.46 8.59 6.65
N GLY A 944 -22.54 9.09 6.04
CA GLY A 944 -23.36 10.20 6.50
C GLY A 944 -24.33 10.61 5.39
N ILE A 945 -25.02 11.74 5.55
CA ILE A 945 -26.05 12.17 4.60
C ILE A 945 -25.43 12.95 3.42
N LEU A 946 -25.59 12.41 2.21
CA LEU A 946 -25.14 13.03 0.96
C LEU A 946 -25.84 14.37 0.65
N THR A 947 -25.10 15.33 0.12
CA THR A 947 -25.55 16.72 -0.15
C THR A 947 -25.34 17.21 -1.59
N GLY A 948 -24.55 16.53 -2.42
CA GLY A 948 -24.27 16.97 -3.80
C GLY A 948 -23.02 16.33 -4.39
N TYR A 949 -22.56 16.90 -5.51
CA TYR A 949 -21.35 16.48 -6.23
C TYR A 949 -20.54 17.68 -6.73
N LYS A 950 -19.23 17.47 -6.91
CA LYS A 950 -18.29 18.42 -7.51
C LYS A 950 -17.50 17.79 -8.64
N ILE A 951 -17.21 18.58 -9.67
CA ILE A 951 -16.49 18.13 -10.86
C ILE A 951 -15.37 19.12 -11.20
N TYR A 952 -14.16 18.60 -11.35
CA TYR A 952 -12.96 19.35 -11.72
C TYR A 952 -12.35 18.77 -13.01
N TYR A 953 -11.67 19.57 -13.81
CA TYR A 953 -11.11 19.13 -15.09
C TYR A 953 -9.82 19.89 -15.47
N GLN A 954 -8.93 19.23 -16.22
CA GLN A 954 -7.61 19.77 -16.58
C GLN A 954 -7.10 19.18 -17.89
N VAL A 955 -6.44 19.99 -18.73
CA VAL A 955 -5.88 19.56 -20.02
C VAL A 955 -4.68 18.62 -19.81
N VAL A 956 -4.57 17.56 -20.62
CA VAL A 956 -3.45 16.59 -20.58
C VAL A 956 -2.64 16.67 -21.86
N LYS A 957 -1.34 16.98 -21.75
CA LYS A 957 -0.39 17.09 -22.89
C LYS A 957 0.83 16.22 -22.61
N GLY A 958 0.77 14.95 -23.04
CA GLY A 958 1.75 13.93 -22.70
C GLY A 958 1.71 13.59 -21.20
N THR A 959 2.86 13.58 -20.54
CA THR A 959 2.97 13.42 -19.08
C THR A 959 2.68 14.70 -18.28
N LYS A 960 2.53 15.85 -18.95
CA LYS A 960 2.24 17.13 -18.28
C LYS A 960 0.73 17.37 -18.22
N VAL A 961 0.27 17.73 -17.03
CA VAL A 961 -1.12 18.10 -16.74
C VAL A 961 -1.19 19.63 -16.57
N GLY A 962 -2.22 20.25 -17.14
CA GLY A 962 -2.45 21.70 -17.09
C GLY A 962 -3.15 22.16 -15.81
N THR A 963 -3.61 23.41 -15.82
CA THR A 963 -4.37 24.01 -14.70
C THR A 963 -5.64 23.22 -14.39
N LEU A 964 -5.89 22.97 -13.10
CA LEU A 964 -7.16 22.43 -12.61
C LEU A 964 -8.24 23.52 -12.63
N MET A 965 -9.32 23.24 -13.36
CA MET A 965 -10.52 24.06 -13.49
C MET A 965 -11.69 23.35 -12.81
N GLU A 966 -12.71 24.11 -12.39
CA GLU A 966 -13.92 23.58 -11.74
C GLU A 966 -15.13 23.77 -12.68
N ARG A 967 -16.07 22.82 -12.70
CA ARG A 967 -17.32 22.95 -13.47
C ARG A 967 -18.26 23.88 -12.72
N GLU A 968 -18.52 25.05 -13.28
CA GLU A 968 -19.64 25.89 -12.86
C GLU A 968 -20.86 25.70 -13.78
N PRO A 969 -22.10 25.71 -13.25
CA PRO A 969 -22.43 25.80 -11.82
C PRO A 969 -22.15 24.49 -11.05
N HIS A 970 -21.97 24.59 -9.74
CA HIS A 970 -21.86 23.46 -8.81
C HIS A 970 -23.14 22.56 -8.80
N ILE A 971 -22.99 21.26 -8.48
CA ILE A 971 -24.10 20.29 -8.50
C ILE A 971 -24.63 20.06 -7.07
N HIS A 972 -25.70 20.78 -6.73
CA HIS A 972 -26.33 20.76 -5.40
C HIS A 972 -27.45 19.72 -5.22
N ASP A 973 -27.66 18.81 -6.17
CA ASP A 973 -28.58 17.67 -6.02
C ASP A 973 -27.80 16.39 -5.63
N PRO A 974 -27.98 15.83 -4.42
CA PRO A 974 -27.34 14.56 -4.03
C PRO A 974 -27.85 13.35 -4.83
N LYS A 975 -28.96 13.49 -5.57
CA LYS A 975 -29.49 12.47 -6.48
C LYS A 975 -29.03 12.64 -7.92
N ALA A 976 -28.24 13.67 -8.23
CA ALA A 976 -27.66 13.83 -9.55
C ALA A 976 -26.75 12.63 -9.89
N THR A 977 -26.96 12.06 -11.07
CA THR A 977 -26.19 10.96 -11.65
C THR A 977 -25.56 11.35 -12.99
N ARG A 978 -25.67 12.62 -13.38
CA ARG A 978 -25.20 13.16 -14.66
C ARG A 978 -25.07 14.68 -14.65
N ALA A 979 -24.17 15.20 -15.49
CA ALA A 979 -24.05 16.63 -15.80
C ALA A 979 -23.29 16.85 -17.13
N LYS A 980 -23.42 18.03 -17.72
CA LYS A 980 -22.67 18.43 -18.92
C LYS A 980 -21.51 19.37 -18.53
N LEU A 981 -20.34 19.16 -19.13
CA LEU A 981 -19.14 19.99 -18.98
C LEU A 981 -18.81 20.61 -20.34
N ALA A 982 -18.98 21.92 -20.49
CA ALA A 982 -18.77 22.64 -21.75
C ALA A 982 -17.60 23.65 -21.68
N GLY A 983 -17.33 24.34 -22.79
CA GLY A 983 -16.24 25.32 -22.91
C GLY A 983 -14.88 24.69 -23.16
N LEU A 984 -14.85 23.47 -23.69
CA LEU A 984 -13.63 22.69 -23.90
C LEU A 984 -13.03 22.93 -25.29
N GLU A 985 -11.71 22.82 -25.41
CA GLU A 985 -11.01 22.86 -26.70
C GLU A 985 -11.37 21.60 -27.53
N PRO A 986 -11.66 21.72 -28.84
CA PRO A 986 -11.84 20.58 -29.72
C PRO A 986 -10.59 19.70 -29.84
N ASN A 987 -10.81 18.39 -30.05
CA ASN A 987 -9.75 17.38 -30.23
C ASN A 987 -8.71 17.34 -29.08
N THR A 988 -9.06 17.81 -27.88
CA THR A 988 -8.18 17.93 -26.71
C THR A 988 -8.51 16.90 -25.64
N LYS A 989 -7.49 16.34 -24.98
CA LYS A 989 -7.64 15.38 -23.89
C LYS A 989 -7.70 16.10 -22.55
N TYR A 990 -8.70 15.76 -21.75
CA TYR A 990 -8.91 16.26 -20.39
C TYR A 990 -8.88 15.12 -19.39
N ARG A 991 -8.32 15.37 -18.19
CA ARG A 991 -8.54 14.56 -16.99
C ARG A 991 -9.67 15.20 -16.20
N ILE A 992 -10.73 14.46 -15.91
CA ILE A 992 -11.91 14.91 -15.18
C ILE A 992 -11.98 14.16 -13.86
N HIS A 993 -12.11 14.88 -12.75
CA HIS A 993 -12.29 14.37 -11.40
C HIS A 993 -13.71 14.63 -10.92
N ILE A 994 -14.25 13.74 -10.10
CA ILE A 994 -15.56 13.90 -9.44
C ILE A 994 -15.48 13.51 -7.96
N LYS A 995 -16.18 14.25 -7.10
CA LYS A 995 -16.33 13.97 -5.67
C LYS A 995 -17.81 14.02 -5.28
N GLY A 996 -18.25 13.12 -4.39
CA GLY A 996 -19.51 13.30 -3.65
C GLY A 996 -19.28 14.17 -2.40
N THR A 997 -20.34 14.76 -1.86
CA THR A 997 -20.28 15.54 -0.61
C THR A 997 -21.27 15.02 0.43
N THR A 998 -20.90 15.05 1.72
CA THR A 998 -21.84 14.96 2.86
C THR A 998 -21.76 16.23 3.70
N ARG A 999 -22.47 16.27 4.83
CA ARG A 999 -22.30 17.30 5.87
C ARG A 999 -20.88 17.36 6.45
N ALA A 1000 -20.10 16.28 6.37
CA ALA A 1000 -18.73 16.24 6.87
C ALA A 1000 -17.68 16.79 5.87
N GLY A 1001 -18.05 16.98 4.59
CA GLY A 1001 -17.18 17.57 3.58
C GLY A 1001 -17.26 16.90 2.20
N GLU A 1002 -16.30 17.27 1.33
CA GLU A 1002 -16.02 16.57 0.07
C GLU A 1002 -15.33 15.22 0.34
N GLY A 1003 -15.82 14.17 -0.29
CA GLY A 1003 -15.20 12.84 -0.25
C GLY A 1003 -13.98 12.70 -1.16
N GLU A 1004 -13.39 11.51 -1.18
CA GLU A 1004 -12.26 11.21 -2.06
C GLU A 1004 -12.68 11.24 -3.55
N GLY A 1005 -11.78 11.78 -4.38
CA GLY A 1005 -12.08 12.07 -5.79
C GLY A 1005 -11.64 10.96 -6.73
N PHE A 1006 -12.58 10.41 -7.49
CA PHE A 1006 -12.29 9.50 -8.60
C PHE A 1006 -12.06 10.29 -9.89
N PHE A 1007 -11.22 9.80 -10.81
CA PHE A 1007 -10.92 10.50 -12.07
C PHE A 1007 -10.85 9.57 -13.29
N ILE A 1008 -11.14 10.15 -14.46
CA ILE A 1008 -11.02 9.54 -15.79
C ILE A 1008 -10.36 10.52 -16.75
N GLU A 1009 -9.88 10.04 -17.91
CA GLU A 1009 -9.38 10.91 -18.98
C GLU A 1009 -10.17 10.71 -20.27
N GLN A 1010 -10.75 11.78 -20.79
CA GLN A 1010 -11.59 11.75 -22.01
C GLN A 1010 -11.13 12.82 -23.00
N LYS A 1011 -11.31 12.54 -24.30
CA LYS A 1011 -11.01 13.45 -25.40
C LYS A 1011 -12.29 14.02 -26.01
N THR A 1012 -12.32 15.30 -26.32
CA THR A 1012 -13.39 15.95 -27.12
C THR A 1012 -13.35 15.49 -28.59
N ARG A 1013 -14.47 15.64 -29.33
CA ARG A 1013 -14.49 15.37 -30.77
C ARG A 1013 -13.70 16.44 -31.55
N GLY A 1014 -13.45 16.19 -32.83
CA GLY A 1014 -13.01 17.25 -33.74
C GLY A 1014 -14.13 18.26 -34.00
N SER A 1015 -13.78 19.39 -34.64
CA SER A 1015 -14.78 20.26 -35.26
C SER A 1015 -15.18 19.64 -36.60
N ASP A 1016 -16.25 18.85 -36.61
CA ASP A 1016 -16.76 18.21 -37.82
C ASP A 1016 -17.36 19.25 -38.78
N SER A 1017 -17.18 19.06 -40.09
CA SER A 1017 -17.74 19.94 -41.15
C SER A 1017 -19.20 19.61 -41.49
N ILE A 1018 -19.98 19.12 -40.52
CA ILE A 1018 -21.31 18.53 -40.71
C ILE A 1018 -22.19 19.00 -39.54
N PRO A 1019 -23.41 19.51 -39.78
CA PRO A 1019 -24.29 19.99 -38.73
C PRO A 1019 -24.61 18.96 -37.64
N PRO A 1020 -24.92 19.41 -36.40
CA PRO A 1020 -25.44 18.54 -35.36
C PRO A 1020 -26.83 18.00 -35.72
N ASP A 1021 -27.18 16.85 -35.14
CA ASP A 1021 -28.50 16.23 -35.30
C ASP A 1021 -29.62 17.14 -34.78
N THR A 1022 -30.80 17.04 -35.38
CA THR A 1022 -31.98 17.82 -34.98
C THR A 1022 -32.32 17.61 -33.50
N PRO A 1023 -32.34 18.67 -32.65
CA PRO A 1023 -32.63 18.51 -31.24
C PRO A 1023 -34.11 18.17 -31.01
N SER A 1024 -34.37 17.27 -30.06
CA SER A 1024 -35.71 17.02 -29.52
C SER A 1024 -35.87 17.69 -28.16
N PHE A 1025 -37.07 18.15 -27.82
CA PHE A 1025 -37.31 18.86 -26.56
C PHE A 1025 -38.71 18.60 -25.97
N LYS A 1026 -38.89 19.04 -24.73
CA LYS A 1026 -40.14 19.02 -23.97
C LYS A 1026 -40.26 20.34 -23.20
N TRP A 1027 -41.48 20.74 -22.84
CA TRP A 1027 -41.72 21.97 -22.09
C TRP A 1027 -42.74 21.77 -20.97
N HIS A 1028 -42.65 22.58 -19.91
CA HIS A 1028 -43.55 22.56 -18.76
C HIS A 1028 -43.82 23.98 -18.24
N ARG A 1029 -45.07 24.26 -17.87
CA ARG A 1029 -45.46 25.54 -17.23
C ARG A 1029 -44.81 25.68 -15.85
N MET A 1030 -44.35 26.88 -15.52
CA MET A 1030 -43.81 27.26 -14.21
C MET A 1030 -44.74 28.29 -13.53
N PRO A 1031 -44.67 28.47 -12.20
CA PRO A 1031 -45.43 29.51 -11.49
C PRO A 1031 -45.19 30.93 -12.04
N SER A 1032 -46.18 31.80 -11.86
CA SER A 1032 -46.13 33.20 -12.30
C SER A 1032 -45.03 34.00 -11.61
N ASP A 1033 -44.63 35.12 -12.23
CA ASP A 1033 -43.68 36.08 -11.67
C ASP A 1033 -44.14 37.50 -11.96
N ASN A 1034 -44.41 38.29 -10.92
CA ASN A 1034 -44.90 39.68 -11.04
C ASN A 1034 -46.09 39.86 -12.03
N GLY A 1035 -46.94 38.83 -12.15
CA GLY A 1035 -48.09 38.79 -13.07
C GLY A 1035 -47.80 38.22 -14.46
N TYR A 1036 -46.55 37.92 -14.81
CA TYR A 1036 -46.15 37.31 -16.10
C TYR A 1036 -45.97 35.79 -15.99
N ALA A 1037 -46.04 35.11 -17.13
CA ALA A 1037 -45.88 33.67 -17.25
C ALA A 1037 -44.42 33.23 -17.47
N LYS A 1038 -44.13 32.00 -17.04
CA LYS A 1038 -42.83 31.33 -17.17
C LYS A 1038 -43.02 29.89 -17.67
N ILE A 1039 -42.15 29.42 -18.55
CA ILE A 1039 -42.11 28.05 -19.06
C ILE A 1039 -40.66 27.53 -19.03
N ARG A 1040 -40.47 26.30 -18.56
CA ARG A 1040 -39.19 25.58 -18.65
C ARG A 1040 -39.18 24.74 -19.92
N VAL A 1041 -38.15 24.91 -20.75
CA VAL A 1041 -37.91 24.16 -22.00
C VAL A 1041 -36.67 23.29 -21.79
N THR A 1042 -36.75 21.99 -22.04
CA THR A 1042 -35.69 20.99 -21.76
C THR A 1042 -35.44 20.14 -23.00
N TRP A 1043 -34.18 20.02 -23.44
CA TRP A 1043 -33.80 19.27 -24.64
C TRP A 1043 -33.12 17.93 -24.33
N MET A 1044 -33.22 17.00 -25.28
CA MET A 1044 -32.66 15.66 -25.19
C MET A 1044 -31.70 15.46 -26.38
N PRO A 1045 -30.37 15.56 -26.17
CA PRO A 1045 -29.38 15.46 -27.24
C PRO A 1045 -29.14 14.00 -27.66
N ASN A 1046 -28.94 13.76 -28.96
CA ASN A 1046 -28.63 12.43 -29.50
C ASN A 1046 -27.16 12.04 -29.24
N LEU A 1047 -26.86 11.46 -28.08
CA LEU A 1047 -25.48 11.10 -27.69
C LEU A 1047 -24.83 10.09 -28.64
N ASP A 1048 -25.62 9.15 -29.18
CA ASP A 1048 -25.17 8.11 -30.11
C ASP A 1048 -24.90 8.63 -31.53
N GLY A 1049 -25.31 9.87 -31.84
CA GLY A 1049 -25.12 10.53 -33.13
C GLY A 1049 -24.19 11.75 -33.07
N ARG A 1050 -24.67 12.90 -33.58
CA ARG A 1050 -23.97 14.19 -33.63
C ARG A 1050 -24.64 15.21 -32.69
N PRO A 1051 -24.50 15.10 -31.37
CA PRO A 1051 -25.12 16.05 -30.45
C PRO A 1051 -24.43 17.42 -30.52
N GLY A 1052 -25.20 18.51 -30.45
CA GLY A 1052 -24.64 19.86 -30.38
C GLY A 1052 -23.81 20.10 -29.11
N SER A 1053 -22.76 20.91 -29.21
CA SER A 1053 -21.95 21.36 -28.07
C SER A 1053 -22.70 22.34 -27.16
N HIS A 1054 -23.61 23.16 -27.70
CA HIS A 1054 -24.47 24.06 -26.92
C HIS A 1054 -25.83 24.28 -27.62
N PHE A 1055 -26.79 24.86 -26.90
CA PHE A 1055 -28.18 24.95 -27.37
C PHE A 1055 -28.80 26.31 -27.02
N PHE A 1056 -29.75 26.79 -27.83
CA PHE A 1056 -30.56 27.97 -27.51
C PHE A 1056 -32.00 27.78 -27.96
N VAL A 1057 -32.90 28.68 -27.52
CA VAL A 1057 -34.34 28.57 -27.76
C VAL A 1057 -34.83 29.78 -28.53
N LYS A 1058 -35.66 29.55 -29.55
CA LYS A 1058 -36.38 30.59 -30.27
C LYS A 1058 -37.85 30.54 -29.88
N TYR A 1059 -38.48 31.68 -29.62
CA TYR A 1059 -39.90 31.74 -29.29
C TYR A 1059 -40.56 33.01 -29.84
N LYS A 1060 -41.88 32.98 -30.04
CA LYS A 1060 -42.69 34.15 -30.41
C LYS A 1060 -44.15 33.99 -30.00
N LEU A 1061 -44.90 35.08 -29.91
CA LEU A 1061 -46.35 35.01 -29.74
C LEU A 1061 -47.01 34.44 -31.01
N ARG A 1062 -47.99 33.55 -30.85
CA ARG A 1062 -48.65 32.85 -31.96
C ARG A 1062 -49.40 33.86 -32.85
N GLY A 1063 -49.00 33.93 -34.13
CA GLY A 1063 -49.49 34.92 -35.10
C GLY A 1063 -48.53 36.09 -35.37
N GLU A 1064 -47.49 36.29 -34.56
CA GLU A 1064 -46.38 37.18 -34.91
C GLU A 1064 -45.42 36.51 -35.91
N THR A 1065 -44.62 37.32 -36.62
CA THR A 1065 -43.75 36.85 -37.73
C THR A 1065 -42.27 36.77 -37.38
N ILE A 1066 -41.86 37.32 -36.24
CA ILE A 1066 -40.46 37.41 -35.78
C ILE A 1066 -40.31 36.52 -34.55
N TYR A 1067 -39.18 35.81 -34.45
CA TYR A 1067 -38.80 35.07 -33.24
C TYR A 1067 -37.84 35.88 -32.38
N GLU A 1068 -38.07 35.90 -31.07
CA GLU A 1068 -37.06 36.24 -30.07
C GLU A 1068 -36.17 35.01 -29.83
N GLU A 1069 -34.88 35.24 -29.52
CA GLU A 1069 -33.89 34.18 -29.30
C GLU A 1069 -33.28 34.33 -27.90
N THR A 1070 -33.15 33.22 -27.16
CA THR A 1070 -32.46 33.21 -25.87
C THR A 1070 -30.94 33.25 -26.06
N PRO A 1071 -30.17 33.63 -25.02
CA PRO A 1071 -28.77 33.26 -24.93
C PRO A 1071 -28.55 31.75 -25.10
N ALA A 1072 -27.34 31.38 -25.52
CA ALA A 1072 -26.91 29.99 -25.59
C ALA A 1072 -26.65 29.40 -24.20
N GLU A 1073 -27.36 28.32 -23.89
CA GLU A 1073 -27.11 27.49 -22.72
C GLU A 1073 -26.00 26.47 -23.02
N THR A 1074 -25.05 26.38 -22.10
CA THR A 1074 -23.80 25.65 -22.26
C THR A 1074 -23.66 24.50 -21.28
N ASN A 1075 -24.12 24.63 -20.04
CA ASN A 1075 -23.87 23.65 -18.96
C ASN A 1075 -25.11 22.87 -18.52
N GLU A 1076 -26.31 23.37 -18.79
CA GLU A 1076 -27.59 22.71 -18.47
C GLU A 1076 -28.25 22.06 -19.70
N ASP A 1077 -29.31 21.25 -19.46
CA ASP A 1077 -30.16 20.65 -20.50
C ASP A 1077 -31.51 21.37 -20.68
N PHE A 1078 -31.65 22.57 -20.10
CA PHE A 1078 -32.89 23.34 -20.09
C PHE A 1078 -32.65 24.85 -20.01
N ILE A 1079 -33.68 25.64 -20.36
CA ILE A 1079 -33.77 27.07 -20.08
C ILE A 1079 -35.17 27.44 -19.56
N ILE A 1080 -35.34 28.61 -18.95
CA ILE A 1080 -36.63 29.12 -18.46
C ILE A 1080 -37.01 30.40 -19.20
N LEU A 1081 -37.94 30.30 -20.15
CA LEU A 1081 -38.58 31.45 -20.79
C LEU A 1081 -39.43 32.19 -19.76
N SER A 1082 -39.27 33.51 -19.66
CA SER A 1082 -39.87 34.35 -18.61
C SER A 1082 -40.35 35.68 -19.18
N GLY A 1083 -41.30 36.34 -18.49
CA GLY A 1083 -41.91 37.59 -18.97
C GLY A 1083 -42.99 37.40 -20.04
N LEU A 1084 -43.42 36.15 -20.26
CA LEU A 1084 -44.43 35.80 -21.26
C LEU A 1084 -45.82 36.31 -20.83
N ARG A 1085 -46.66 36.69 -21.80
CA ARG A 1085 -48.02 37.19 -21.52
C ARG A 1085 -48.93 36.06 -20.99
N PRO A 1086 -49.67 36.26 -19.89
CA PRO A 1086 -50.66 35.28 -19.40
C PRO A 1086 -51.84 35.09 -20.36
N GLY A 1087 -52.31 33.85 -20.50
CA GLY A 1087 -53.45 33.44 -21.32
C GLY A 1087 -53.14 33.25 -22.81
N GLU A 1088 -51.90 33.54 -23.22
CA GLU A 1088 -51.44 33.50 -24.60
C GLU A 1088 -50.71 32.19 -24.96
N VAL A 1089 -50.60 31.93 -26.27
CA VAL A 1089 -49.87 30.78 -26.84
C VAL A 1089 -48.64 31.27 -27.59
N TYR A 1090 -47.51 30.58 -27.42
CA TYR A 1090 -46.23 30.89 -28.05
C TYR A 1090 -45.76 29.74 -28.95
N GLU A 1091 -45.23 30.03 -30.13
CA GLU A 1091 -44.51 29.05 -30.96
C GLU A 1091 -43.06 28.96 -30.47
N VAL A 1092 -42.54 27.76 -30.16
CA VAL A 1092 -41.20 27.55 -29.56
C VAL A 1092 -40.40 26.49 -30.34
N LYS A 1093 -39.09 26.73 -30.50
CA LYS A 1093 -38.09 25.81 -31.07
C LYS A 1093 -36.82 25.76 -30.21
N VAL A 1094 -36.11 24.64 -30.23
CA VAL A 1094 -34.72 24.52 -29.73
C VAL A 1094 -33.76 24.44 -30.91
N VAL A 1095 -32.56 25.02 -30.78
CA VAL A 1095 -31.49 24.99 -31.77
C VAL A 1095 -30.28 24.31 -31.17
N ALA A 1096 -29.71 23.33 -31.87
CA ALA A 1096 -28.44 22.69 -31.52
C ALA A 1096 -27.30 23.39 -32.27
N VAL A 1097 -26.18 23.63 -31.59
CA VAL A 1097 -25.01 24.32 -32.15
C VAL A 1097 -23.75 23.48 -31.94
N ASP A 1098 -22.98 23.25 -33.00
CA ASP A 1098 -21.60 22.77 -32.90
C ASP A 1098 -20.69 23.43 -33.93
N GLY A 1099 -19.55 23.97 -33.49
CA GLY A 1099 -18.72 24.85 -34.31
C GLY A 1099 -19.52 26.05 -34.83
N GLU A 1100 -19.63 26.16 -36.15
CA GLU A 1100 -20.41 27.19 -36.87
C GLU A 1100 -21.81 26.70 -37.30
N PHE A 1101 -22.17 25.44 -37.04
CA PHE A 1101 -23.40 24.83 -37.56
C PHE A 1101 -24.55 24.84 -36.56
N ASN A 1102 -25.69 25.35 -37.01
CA ASN A 1102 -26.95 25.43 -36.25
C ASN A 1102 -28.02 24.51 -36.87
N THR A 1103 -28.68 23.69 -36.06
CA THR A 1103 -29.81 22.84 -36.48
C THR A 1103 -31.04 23.12 -35.60
N GLU A 1104 -32.12 23.65 -36.19
CA GLU A 1104 -33.38 23.94 -35.49
C GLU A 1104 -34.27 22.68 -35.36
N SER A 1105 -35.01 22.57 -34.25
CA SER A 1105 -36.08 21.60 -34.06
C SER A 1105 -37.34 21.94 -34.87
N HIS A 1106 -38.30 21.02 -34.89
CA HIS A 1106 -39.69 21.36 -35.15
C HIS A 1106 -40.23 22.41 -34.15
N SER A 1107 -41.29 23.11 -34.52
CA SER A 1107 -41.92 24.13 -33.68
C SER A 1107 -43.11 23.54 -32.93
N GLU A 1108 -43.17 23.78 -31.62
CA GLU A 1108 -44.27 23.38 -30.74
C GLU A 1108 -45.09 24.60 -30.31
N ASP A 1109 -46.41 24.45 -30.16
CA ASP A 1109 -47.28 25.46 -29.54
C ASP A 1109 -47.26 25.32 -28.00
N VAL A 1110 -47.07 26.43 -27.29
CA VAL A 1110 -46.80 26.49 -25.84
C VAL A 1110 -47.74 27.47 -25.16
N GLU A 1111 -48.70 26.97 -24.37
CA GLU A 1111 -49.74 27.80 -23.75
C GLU A 1111 -49.36 28.23 -22.32
N THR A 1112 -49.63 29.50 -22.00
CA THR A 1112 -49.47 30.10 -20.67
C THR A 1112 -50.78 30.05 -19.85
N PHE A 1113 -50.71 30.29 -18.53
CA PHE A 1113 -51.90 30.39 -17.66
C PHE A 1113 -52.58 31.75 -17.78
N SER A 1114 -53.90 31.85 -17.56
CA SER A 1114 -54.60 33.13 -17.30
C SER A 1114 -54.63 33.45 -15.80
N VAL A 1115 -54.92 34.71 -15.44
CA VAL A 1115 -54.95 35.17 -14.03
C VAL A 1115 -56.28 35.85 -13.71
N GLU A 1116 -57.01 35.32 -12.72
CA GLU A 1116 -58.13 36.00 -12.07
C GLU A 1116 -57.65 36.62 -10.74
N GLY A 1117 -57.67 37.95 -10.64
CA GLY A 1117 -57.29 38.67 -9.42
C GLY A 1117 -57.06 40.17 -9.65
N PRO A 1118 -57.31 41.04 -8.65
CA PRO A 1118 -57.25 42.49 -8.84
C PRO A 1118 -55.80 43.01 -8.94
N ILE A 1119 -55.55 43.84 -9.96
CA ILE A 1119 -54.25 44.46 -10.23
C ILE A 1119 -53.96 45.55 -9.19
N ILE A 1120 -52.90 45.38 -8.39
CA ILE A 1120 -52.36 46.44 -7.53
C ILE A 1120 -51.41 47.30 -8.37
N GLN A 1121 -51.82 48.51 -8.73
CA GLN A 1121 -50.96 49.48 -9.40
C GLN A 1121 -50.04 50.19 -8.38
N PRO A 1122 -48.70 50.17 -8.57
CA PRO A 1122 -47.83 51.17 -7.96
C PRO A 1122 -48.02 52.52 -8.67
N LYS A 1123 -48.08 53.62 -7.91
CA LYS A 1123 -48.14 54.97 -8.49
C LYS A 1123 -46.81 55.35 -9.14
N GLU A 1124 -46.85 55.74 -10.41
CA GLU A 1124 -45.76 56.50 -11.02
C GLU A 1124 -45.64 57.89 -10.40
N ASN A 1125 -44.44 58.27 -9.95
CA ASN A 1125 -44.14 59.65 -9.59
C ASN A 1125 -43.79 60.44 -10.86
N VAL A 1126 -44.81 61.03 -11.49
CA VAL A 1126 -44.69 61.85 -12.70
C VAL A 1126 -43.94 63.16 -12.43
N ALA A 1127 -42.61 63.08 -12.38
CA ALA A 1127 -41.72 64.22 -12.13
C ALA A 1127 -40.38 64.17 -12.91
N THR A 1128 -39.91 62.99 -13.33
CA THR A 1128 -38.55 62.79 -13.88
C THR A 1128 -38.48 62.71 -15.41
N ALA A 1129 -39.56 62.31 -16.09
CA ALA A 1129 -39.57 62.05 -17.54
C ALA A 1129 -39.19 63.27 -18.40
N GLY A 1130 -39.60 64.48 -18.00
CA GLY A 1130 -39.35 65.71 -18.76
C GLY A 1130 -37.88 66.08 -18.89
N TRP A 1131 -37.04 65.73 -17.92
CA TRP A 1131 -35.61 66.04 -17.94
C TRP A 1131 -34.84 65.13 -18.90
N PHE A 1132 -35.18 63.84 -18.90
CA PHE A 1132 -34.52 62.84 -19.75
C PHE A 1132 -34.77 63.07 -21.25
N ILE A 1133 -35.99 63.49 -21.62
CA ILE A 1133 -36.34 63.86 -23.00
C ILE A 1133 -35.53 65.08 -23.46
N GLY A 1134 -35.36 66.09 -22.60
CA GLY A 1134 -34.52 67.26 -22.89
C GLY A 1134 -33.05 66.90 -23.13
N MET A 1135 -32.50 66.00 -22.32
CA MET A 1135 -31.12 65.50 -22.47
C MET A 1135 -30.91 64.77 -23.79
N MET A 1136 -31.83 63.86 -24.16
CA MET A 1136 -31.74 63.08 -25.41
C MET A 1136 -31.81 63.98 -26.66
N LEU A 1137 -32.64 65.03 -26.64
CA LEU A 1137 -32.72 66.01 -27.74
C LEU A 1137 -31.43 66.83 -27.89
N ALA A 1138 -30.76 67.17 -26.79
CA ALA A 1138 -29.47 67.88 -26.83
C ALA A 1138 -28.35 67.00 -27.42
N ILE A 1139 -28.31 65.71 -27.04
CA ILE A 1139 -27.34 64.73 -27.57
C ILE A 1139 -27.56 64.52 -29.08
N ALA A 1140 -28.81 64.38 -29.52
CA ALA A 1140 -29.15 64.24 -30.95
C ALA A 1140 -28.68 65.45 -31.77
N PHE A 1141 -28.81 66.67 -31.23
CA PHE A 1141 -28.34 67.90 -31.88
C PHE A 1141 -26.81 67.94 -32.00
N LEU A 1142 -26.07 67.55 -30.94
CA LEU A 1142 -24.61 67.46 -30.94
C LEU A 1142 -24.08 66.46 -31.97
N LEU A 1143 -24.69 65.27 -32.07
CA LEU A 1143 -24.34 64.26 -33.08
C LEU A 1143 -24.58 64.78 -34.50
N LEU A 1144 -25.66 65.53 -34.73
CA LEU A 1144 -25.97 66.12 -36.03
C LEU A 1144 -24.95 67.19 -36.44
N VAL A 1145 -24.45 68.00 -35.50
CA VAL A 1145 -23.33 68.94 -35.73
C VAL A 1145 -22.03 68.18 -36.06
N LEU A 1146 -21.71 67.10 -35.33
CA LEU A 1146 -20.52 66.28 -35.60
C LEU A 1146 -20.55 65.63 -36.99
N ILE A 1147 -21.72 65.15 -37.43
CA ILE A 1147 -21.92 64.60 -38.79
C ILE A 1147 -21.62 65.67 -39.86
N ILE A 1148 -22.08 66.91 -39.67
CA ILE A 1148 -21.80 68.02 -40.59
C ILE A 1148 -20.29 68.32 -40.65
N VAL A 1149 -19.59 68.33 -39.51
CA VAL A 1149 -18.13 68.52 -39.47
C VAL A 1149 -17.37 67.39 -40.18
N CYS A 1150 -17.80 66.15 -40.02
CA CYS A 1150 -17.23 65.00 -40.72
C CYS A 1150 -17.44 65.06 -42.24
N ILE A 1151 -18.60 65.52 -42.71
CA ILE A 1151 -18.88 65.73 -44.14
C ILE A 1151 -17.93 66.79 -44.72
N ILE A 1152 -17.68 67.90 -44.01
CA ILE A 1152 -16.73 68.94 -44.43
C ILE A 1152 -15.30 68.37 -44.54
N LYS A 1153 -14.86 67.58 -43.55
CA LYS A 1153 -13.49 67.06 -43.49
C LYS A 1153 -13.20 65.96 -44.52
N ARG A 1154 -14.22 65.27 -45.04
CA ARG A 1154 -14.11 64.20 -46.05
C ARG A 1154 -13.67 64.69 -47.44
N ASN A 1155 -13.83 65.97 -47.76
CA ASN A 1155 -13.59 66.52 -49.11
C ASN A 1155 -12.16 67.01 -49.41
N ARG A 1156 -11.15 66.50 -48.71
CA ARG A 1156 -9.74 66.53 -49.17
C ARG A 1156 -9.10 65.15 -49.03
N GLY A 1157 -9.21 64.33 -50.08
CA GLY A 1157 -8.40 63.12 -50.24
C GLY A 1157 -6.93 63.46 -50.55
N GLY A 1158 -6.00 62.50 -50.56
CA GLY A 1158 -6.13 61.05 -50.37
C GLY A 1158 -5.28 60.29 -51.41
N LYS A 1159 -5.00 58.98 -51.18
CA LYS A 1159 -4.65 57.92 -52.17
C LYS A 1159 -4.27 56.60 -51.43
N TYR A 1160 -4.89 55.49 -51.86
CA TYR A 1160 -4.49 54.06 -51.95
C TYR A 1160 -3.27 53.49 -51.19
N ALA A 1161 -3.19 52.19 -50.84
CA ALA A 1161 -4.08 51.01 -50.92
C ALA A 1161 -3.61 49.95 -49.88
N VAL A 1162 -4.45 49.23 -49.13
CA VAL A 1162 -5.23 48.00 -49.46
C VAL A 1162 -4.39 46.73 -49.71
N HIS A 1163 -4.15 45.97 -48.64
CA HIS A 1163 -4.33 44.50 -48.49
C HIS A 1163 -4.19 44.18 -46.98
N GLU A 1164 -4.96 43.36 -46.26
CA GLU A 1164 -5.89 42.23 -46.52
C GLU A 1164 -5.25 40.84 -46.75
N ARG A 1165 -5.74 39.75 -46.13
CA ARG A 1165 -6.47 39.60 -44.85
C ARG A 1165 -6.59 38.12 -44.46
N GLU A 1166 -6.57 37.84 -43.16
CA GLU A 1166 -7.16 36.65 -42.52
C GLU A 1166 -6.80 35.27 -43.12
N ALA A 1167 -7.56 34.24 -42.74
CA ALA A 1167 -7.17 32.83 -42.87
C ALA A 1167 -7.67 32.16 -44.16
N ALA A 1168 -7.02 31.05 -44.48
CA ALA A 1168 -7.53 29.90 -45.24
C ALA A 1168 -7.87 30.05 -46.75
N HIS A 1169 -7.20 29.20 -47.54
CA HIS A 1169 -7.59 28.67 -48.87
C HIS A 1169 -7.47 29.64 -50.08
N GLY A 1170 -6.68 29.35 -51.13
CA GLY A 1170 -5.61 28.35 -51.22
C GLY A 1170 -5.15 27.97 -52.65
N ARG A 1171 -3.95 27.36 -52.70
CA ARG A 1171 -3.41 26.38 -53.68
C ARG A 1171 -3.09 26.81 -55.14
N HIS A 1172 -2.08 26.10 -55.69
CA HIS A 1172 -1.58 26.05 -57.07
C HIS A 1172 -0.65 27.22 -57.49
N ASP A 1173 0.50 27.00 -58.15
CA ASP A 1173 1.21 25.72 -58.45
C ASP A 1173 2.74 25.90 -58.65
N TYR A 1174 3.43 24.76 -58.86
CA TYR A 1174 4.84 24.51 -59.24
C TYR A 1174 5.51 25.50 -60.23
N PRO A 1175 6.88 25.56 -60.35
CA PRO A 1175 7.81 24.44 -60.15
C PRO A 1175 9.20 24.73 -59.50
N GLU A 1176 10.03 23.66 -59.53
CA GLU A 1176 11.52 23.60 -59.51
C GLU A 1176 12.29 23.53 -58.16
N GLU A 1177 13.18 22.52 -58.12
CA GLU A 1177 14.26 22.23 -57.16
C GLU A 1177 15.52 23.07 -57.53
N PRO A 1178 16.74 22.88 -56.96
CA PRO A 1178 17.17 22.05 -55.81
C PRO A 1178 18.05 22.83 -54.78
N GLY A 1179 18.58 22.16 -53.74
CA GLY A 1179 19.64 22.78 -52.90
C GLY A 1179 20.05 22.05 -51.61
N PHE A 1180 21.12 21.26 -51.70
CA PHE A 1180 22.00 20.69 -50.66
C PHE A 1180 22.07 21.47 -49.31
N HIS A 1181 21.96 20.81 -48.14
CA HIS A 1181 22.93 19.93 -47.43
C HIS A 1181 24.15 20.64 -46.81
N GLU A 1182 24.41 20.29 -45.53
CA GLU A 1182 25.75 20.11 -44.91
C GLU A 1182 26.67 21.34 -44.65
N TYR A 1183 27.70 21.29 -43.77
CA TYR A 1183 28.17 20.25 -42.83
C TYR A 1183 28.74 20.86 -41.50
N SER A 1184 29.10 19.94 -40.62
CA SER A 1184 29.77 19.93 -39.31
C SER A 1184 30.83 20.98 -38.89
N GLN A 1185 31.10 20.93 -37.57
CA GLN A 1185 32.40 20.87 -36.84
C GLN A 1185 33.65 20.41 -37.65
N PRO A 1186 34.94 20.46 -37.17
CA PRO A 1186 35.37 20.45 -35.76
C PRO A 1186 36.74 21.11 -35.33
N LEU A 1187 37.05 20.98 -34.02
CA LEU A 1187 38.36 20.76 -33.34
C LEU A 1187 39.48 21.83 -33.17
N ASP A 1188 39.90 21.96 -31.89
CA ASP A 1188 41.27 22.02 -31.34
C ASP A 1188 42.21 23.26 -31.39
N ASN A 1189 43.40 23.10 -30.77
CA ASN A 1189 43.99 24.03 -29.79
C ASN A 1189 45.53 23.93 -29.67
N LYS A 1190 46.18 24.97 -29.11
CA LYS A 1190 47.58 25.08 -28.57
C LYS A 1190 48.82 25.19 -29.51
N SER A 1191 49.46 26.38 -29.43
CA SER A 1191 50.90 26.71 -29.20
C SER A 1191 52.10 26.06 -29.94
N HIS A 1192 53.17 26.85 -30.10
CA HIS A 1192 54.43 26.52 -30.83
C HIS A 1192 55.50 25.71 -30.07
N GLY A 1193 56.42 25.08 -30.83
CA GLY A 1193 57.87 25.35 -30.66
C GLY A 1193 58.86 24.19 -30.44
N ARG A 1194 59.79 23.96 -31.39
CA ARG A 1194 60.98 23.06 -31.31
C ARG A 1194 61.81 23.24 -30.02
N GLY A 1195 62.57 22.25 -29.49
CA GLY A 1195 62.98 20.93 -30.02
C GLY A 1195 64.52 20.77 -30.01
N SER A 1196 65.17 19.60 -30.18
CA SER A 1196 64.75 18.18 -30.26
C SER A 1196 65.99 17.26 -30.35
N MET A 1197 66.09 16.16 -29.57
CA MET A 1197 67.08 15.06 -29.73
C MET A 1197 66.70 13.82 -28.89
N GLY A 1198 66.97 12.59 -29.36
CA GLY A 1198 67.00 11.38 -28.50
C GLY A 1198 65.99 10.24 -28.75
N SER A 1199 66.20 9.47 -29.84
CA SER A 1199 66.00 8.00 -29.96
C SER A 1199 64.91 7.21 -29.19
N ASP A 1200 64.06 6.54 -29.98
CA ASP A 1200 63.77 5.08 -29.95
C ASP A 1200 62.77 4.40 -28.98
N LEU A 1201 61.78 3.71 -29.62
CA LEU A 1201 61.07 2.46 -29.21
C LEU A 1201 60.03 2.58 -28.06
N LYS A 1202 58.87 1.87 -28.05
CA LYS A 1202 58.29 0.86 -28.97
C LYS A 1202 56.74 0.74 -28.83
N HIS A 1203 56.11 0.09 -29.82
CA HIS A 1203 54.72 -0.45 -29.98
C HIS A 1203 53.86 -0.73 -28.71
N GLU A 1204 52.52 -0.53 -28.68
CA GLU A 1204 51.40 -1.10 -29.53
C GLU A 1204 51.18 -2.63 -29.34
N PRO A 1205 49.98 -3.21 -29.65
CA PRO A 1205 48.62 -2.64 -29.84
C PRO A 1205 47.46 -3.48 -29.20
N GLU A 1206 46.19 -3.07 -29.45
CA GLU A 1206 44.92 -3.78 -29.88
C GLU A 1206 44.68 -5.29 -29.53
N SER A 1207 43.59 -6.04 -29.83
CA SER A 1207 42.35 -5.95 -30.66
C SER A 1207 41.36 -7.09 -30.22
N ASP A 1208 40.07 -7.23 -30.58
CA ASP A 1208 38.88 -6.37 -30.86
C ASP A 1208 37.64 -7.29 -31.14
N ALA A 1209 36.43 -6.72 -31.34
CA ALA A 1209 35.19 -7.35 -31.90
C ALA A 1209 34.43 -8.37 -30.97
N ASP A 1210 33.13 -8.69 -31.12
CA ASP A 1210 31.95 -8.25 -31.93
C ASP A 1210 30.64 -8.78 -31.23
N SER A 1211 29.36 -8.70 -31.64
CA SER A 1211 28.59 -8.10 -32.76
C SER A 1211 27.07 -8.03 -32.42
N MET A 1212 26.32 -7.05 -32.98
CA MET A 1212 24.88 -7.05 -33.43
C MET A 1212 23.75 -7.66 -32.53
N ALA A 1213 22.63 -6.97 -32.20
CA ALA A 1213 21.46 -6.52 -33.00
C ALA A 1213 20.53 -7.67 -33.52
N GLU A 1214 19.23 -7.55 -33.84
CA GLU A 1214 18.04 -6.72 -33.46
C GLU A 1214 16.82 -7.27 -34.28
N TYR A 1215 15.56 -6.92 -33.96
CA TYR A 1215 14.28 -7.30 -34.65
C TYR A 1215 13.81 -8.78 -34.52
N GLY A 1216 12.51 -9.12 -34.62
CA GLY A 1216 11.26 -8.32 -34.62
C GLY A 1216 10.01 -9.06 -35.17
N ASP A 1217 8.83 -8.89 -34.53
CA ASP A 1217 7.43 -9.23 -34.95
C ASP A 1217 7.09 -10.70 -35.37
N GLY A 1218 5.83 -11.17 -35.47
CA GLY A 1218 4.46 -10.67 -35.13
C GLY A 1218 3.39 -11.60 -35.77
N ASP A 1219 2.48 -12.26 -35.02
CA ASP A 1219 1.07 -11.89 -34.68
C ASP A 1219 -0.04 -12.25 -35.73
N THR A 1220 -1.31 -12.33 -35.27
CA THR A 1220 -2.60 -12.69 -35.94
C THR A 1220 -2.83 -14.21 -36.20
N GLY A 1221 -4.03 -14.82 -36.08
CA GLY A 1221 -5.42 -14.44 -35.70
C GLY A 1221 -6.36 -15.71 -35.79
N ARG A 1222 -7.71 -15.72 -35.71
CA ARG A 1222 -8.77 -14.72 -35.35
C ARG A 1222 -10.21 -15.37 -35.40
N PHE A 1223 -11.10 -15.15 -34.41
CA PHE A 1223 -12.59 -15.38 -34.38
C PHE A 1223 -13.13 -16.84 -34.54
N THR A 1224 -14.40 -17.24 -34.26
CA THR A 1224 -15.40 -17.06 -33.14
C THR A 1224 -16.61 -18.02 -33.33
N GLU A 1225 -17.29 -18.42 -32.24
CA GLU A 1225 -18.71 -18.89 -32.17
C GLU A 1225 -19.06 -20.23 -32.91
N ASP A 1226 -20.19 -20.92 -32.70
CA ASP A 1226 -21.48 -20.55 -32.08
C ASP A 1226 -22.23 -21.66 -31.25
N GLY A 1227 -23.08 -21.19 -30.30
CA GLY A 1227 -24.23 -21.91 -29.70
C GLY A 1227 -23.98 -22.88 -28.53
N SER A 1228 -24.81 -22.98 -27.47
CA SER A 1228 -26.04 -22.30 -26.97
C SER A 1228 -26.41 -22.96 -25.60
N PHE A 1229 -27.39 -22.64 -24.73
CA PHE A 1229 -28.28 -21.54 -24.27
C PHE A 1229 -29.03 -22.13 -23.02
N ILE A 1230 -29.75 -21.49 -22.07
CA ILE A 1230 -30.19 -20.12 -21.67
C ILE A 1230 -30.51 -20.20 -20.14
N GLY A 1231 -30.74 -19.19 -19.29
CA GLY A 1231 -30.97 -17.74 -19.40
C GLY A 1231 -31.38 -17.16 -18.01
N LEU A 1232 -32.09 -16.01 -17.95
CA LEU A 1232 -32.31 -15.22 -16.72
C LEU A 1232 -33.80 -15.07 -16.27
N TYR A 1233 -33.99 -14.89 -14.95
CA TYR A 1233 -35.12 -14.28 -14.20
C TYR A 1233 -36.61 -14.67 -14.43
N GLY A 1234 -37.11 -15.61 -13.59
CA GLY A 1234 -38.46 -15.59 -12.94
C GLY A 1234 -39.74 -15.69 -13.81
N PRO A 1235 -40.96 -15.53 -13.24
CA PRO A 1235 -41.39 -15.56 -11.82
C PRO A 1235 -42.59 -16.54 -11.55
N GLY A 1236 -43.20 -16.54 -10.34
CA GLY A 1236 -44.69 -16.60 -10.29
C GLY A 1236 -45.52 -17.77 -9.71
N SER A 1237 -45.21 -18.32 -8.52
CA SER A 1237 -46.22 -18.73 -7.48
C SER A 1237 -47.16 -19.98 -7.59
N LYS A 1238 -47.34 -20.64 -6.41
CA LYS A 1238 -48.57 -21.31 -5.86
C LYS A 1238 -49.30 -22.45 -6.61
N LYS A 1239 -49.21 -23.70 -6.09
CA LYS A 1239 -50.29 -24.40 -5.28
C LYS A 1239 -49.94 -25.83 -4.78
N ARG A 1240 -50.68 -26.30 -3.76
CA ARG A 1240 -50.80 -27.68 -3.18
C ARG A 1240 -52.14 -28.32 -3.65
N PRO A 1241 -52.37 -29.67 -3.62
CA PRO A 1241 -52.54 -30.55 -2.42
C PRO A 1241 -51.52 -31.74 -2.40
N GLN A 1242 -51.30 -32.58 -1.35
CA GLN A 1242 -52.15 -33.42 -0.45
C GLN A 1242 -52.89 -34.58 -1.16
N SER A 1243 -53.11 -35.77 -0.59
CA SER A 1243 -52.86 -36.34 0.77
C SER A 1243 -51.85 -37.53 0.72
N GLU A 1244 -51.59 -38.42 1.70
CA GLU A 1244 -52.31 -38.86 2.92
C GLU A 1244 -51.37 -39.44 4.02
N GLN A 1245 -51.92 -39.83 5.18
CA GLN A 1245 -51.20 -40.24 6.41
C GLN A 1245 -51.92 -41.43 7.09
N PRO A 1246 -51.34 -42.13 8.10
CA PRO A 1246 -51.59 -41.72 9.50
C PRO A 1246 -50.42 -41.97 10.50
N SER A 1247 -50.71 -41.73 11.78
CA SER A 1247 -49.85 -41.69 12.99
C SER A 1247 -50.31 -42.77 14.01
N PRO A 1248 -50.18 -42.70 15.37
CA PRO A 1248 -49.44 -41.82 16.30
C PRO A 1248 -48.58 -42.59 17.36
N SER A 1249 -47.66 -41.97 18.13
CA SER A 1249 -47.87 -41.30 19.46
C SER A 1249 -46.58 -41.49 20.31
N ALA A 1250 -46.28 -40.85 21.45
CA ALA A 1250 -46.52 -39.49 22.00
C ALA A 1250 -45.67 -39.33 23.31
N ILE A 1251 -45.70 -38.15 23.97
CA ILE A 1251 -45.17 -37.84 25.34
C ILE A 1251 -43.61 -37.64 25.43
N ALA A 1252 -43.03 -36.68 26.18
CA ALA A 1252 -43.45 -35.32 26.63
C ALA A 1252 -42.27 -34.51 27.24
N THR A 1253 -42.43 -33.17 27.30
CA THR A 1253 -41.86 -32.20 28.27
C THR A 1253 -40.34 -31.99 28.49
N TYR A 1254 -39.94 -30.72 28.30
CA TYR A 1254 -38.99 -29.90 29.08
C TYR A 1254 -38.32 -30.51 30.33
N VAL A 1255 -37.00 -30.32 30.45
CA VAL A 1255 -36.41 -29.11 31.08
C VAL A 1255 -35.42 -28.49 30.09
#